data_AF-A0A195EWM2-F1
#
_entry.id   AF-A0A195EWM2-F1
#
_cell.length_a   1.000
_cell.length_b   1.000
_cell.length_c   1.000
_cell.angle_alpha   90.00
_cell.angle_beta   90.00
_cell.angle_gamma   90.00
#
_symmetry.space_group_name_H-M   'P 1'
#
loop_
_entity.id
_entity.type
_entity.pdbx_description
1 polymer ?
#
loop_
_entity_poly.entity_id
_entity_poly.type
_entity_poly.pdbx_seq_one_letter_code
_entity_poly.pdbx_strand_id
1 'polypeptide(L)'
;MRTIVFSLIFFLISVSIAGSINDCEDPNFHSLETLESSKLECGPAFKNRCRCFRTCYDGHHQYVVNCTGTGFQDTSSLAHLPNETQVLIFTGNELEELPWNVFGTLDSLPYLKVIDMSNNKIREIRGKAYHHVQHVERLILDFNELSLDPARNHPRVFSNFISLLELHLTDAFEDGPPRNLASTLHDIFVNSNLTQLIKLHLEQNEISEFRDVNVFCDLPNLLDLHLGDNDLNALHFNLSCLHNLRFLDLRRNKFTRVLERDLHTMDNLAKHDRNVTVDFSINPFECSCKLNPFIKWIKKTKVFIRNKANLQCYKGNVSYDFHETKNCAPKLLVSTRRGTTVVLCFLSMVLIALVCALVYLQRTMLQKKIEPVLDSVSKRVRYTSIANGDTREDVSTEKMPLVERLRLDEIVSSYPELGPTVPDGGYSWFVLLGVVFIQITVPSVLSMYGIVRGYLITNDPSLYFDLWSEVTLAPLLFVAFWSLADPWTKAITDLASIPRLVGIIGVALLTTGVIASGYLATGGVGAYLAGLSAGAVMGIGASFVIVESEIVLRKHFRVRLPLALTLKNIAMSVGFTLVPALTQFLLAKTDLKTGLLLMAITFVPTALGTLILRFPTPQRASPYRLLLTDEDNELGIRISSDRESEFDQRNNGTDNIGYDNSDKQDNNVEALFSEVNSIYTYQEADEDVELFVNPIVQSDGKWKQEFHVARYFKFWVVMVTWTGMKSGSLFFWILVPSLFLQRTEPFYCTDWVTLLVAAGIGSFIPSIASYWFIVTTTQYRRIYFGGACWLSSIILLSLSYTFNYYWFLTCSLFGGVGISTLLVCQDLALCDVLGNQFAHHSYRLLSTIVGLSVLAFCFVHNENICLRIVALLQFLGGCYWIVPPIWEIIRAGRLREG
;
A
#
# COMPACT_ATOMS: atom_id res chain seq x y z
N MET A 1 19.62 -56.04 -25.92
CA MET A 1 19.82 -54.91 -26.86
C MET A 1 20.04 -53.57 -26.14
N ARG A 2 19.20 -53.17 -25.17
CA ARG A 2 19.40 -51.94 -24.36
C ARG A 2 20.72 -51.89 -23.57
N THR A 3 21.19 -53.01 -23.03
CA THR A 3 22.46 -53.12 -22.27
C THR A 3 23.70 -53.03 -23.15
N ILE A 4 23.61 -53.47 -24.41
CA ILE A 4 24.71 -53.40 -25.39
C ILE A 4 24.84 -51.98 -25.92
N VAL A 5 23.71 -51.29 -26.15
CA VAL A 5 23.69 -49.87 -26.53
C VAL A 5 24.23 -48.99 -25.40
N PHE A 6 23.90 -49.28 -24.13
CA PHE A 6 24.48 -48.57 -22.99
C PHE A 6 25.99 -48.82 -22.83
N SER A 7 26.48 -50.04 -23.06
CA SER A 7 27.92 -50.31 -23.04
C SER A 7 28.65 -49.66 -24.20
N LEU A 8 28.06 -49.61 -25.40
CA LEU A 8 28.66 -48.89 -26.54
C LEU A 8 28.68 -47.38 -26.32
N ILE A 9 27.63 -46.81 -25.74
CA ILE A 9 27.60 -45.38 -25.40
C ILE A 9 28.59 -45.08 -24.27
N PHE A 10 28.71 -45.95 -23.26
CA PHE A 10 29.71 -45.78 -22.20
C PHE A 10 31.14 -45.95 -22.73
N PHE A 11 31.36 -46.86 -23.70
CA PHE A 11 32.64 -47.04 -24.38
C PHE A 11 32.99 -45.83 -25.27
N LEU A 12 32.01 -45.26 -25.98
CA LEU A 12 32.15 -44.04 -26.76
C LEU A 12 32.37 -42.80 -25.88
N ILE A 13 31.72 -42.71 -24.72
CA ILE A 13 31.94 -41.63 -23.74
C ILE A 13 33.32 -41.79 -23.07
N SER A 14 33.77 -43.01 -22.76
CA SER A 14 35.13 -43.24 -22.25
C SER A 14 36.21 -42.96 -23.29
N VAL A 15 35.90 -43.04 -24.59
CA VAL A 15 36.79 -42.60 -25.68
C VAL A 15 36.71 -41.08 -25.89
N SER A 16 35.63 -40.42 -25.46
CA SER A 16 35.45 -38.96 -25.56
C SER A 16 36.00 -38.19 -24.36
N ILE A 17 36.27 -38.88 -23.24
CA ILE A 17 37.17 -38.42 -22.17
C ILE A 17 38.58 -38.93 -22.49
N ALA A 18 39.02 -38.74 -23.74
CA ALA A 18 40.43 -38.55 -23.98
C ALA A 18 40.74 -37.19 -23.34
N GLY A 19 41.48 -37.20 -22.23
CA GLY A 19 42.23 -36.00 -21.87
C GLY A 19 42.96 -35.53 -23.12
N SER A 20 43.00 -34.22 -23.36
CA SER A 20 43.85 -33.61 -24.39
C SER A 20 45.16 -34.38 -24.42
N ILE A 21 45.41 -35.09 -25.53
CA ILE A 21 46.67 -35.77 -25.73
C ILE A 21 47.68 -34.63 -25.77
N ASN A 22 48.53 -34.57 -24.75
CA ASN A 22 49.55 -33.55 -24.64
C ASN A 22 50.62 -33.87 -25.71
N ASP A 23 50.43 -33.33 -26.91
CA ASP A 23 51.32 -33.54 -28.06
C ASP A 23 52.67 -32.83 -27.87
N CYS A 24 52.83 -32.07 -26.78
CA CYS A 24 54.04 -31.32 -26.47
C CYS A 24 55.22 -32.17 -25.98
N GLU A 25 54.99 -33.43 -25.58
CA GLU A 25 56.03 -34.35 -25.14
C GLU A 25 56.58 -35.24 -26.27
N ASP A 26 56.26 -34.96 -27.54
CA ASP A 26 56.78 -35.74 -28.68
C ASP A 26 58.32 -35.61 -28.78
N PRO A 27 59.08 -36.70 -28.56
CA PRO A 27 60.54 -36.68 -28.63
C PRO A 27 61.09 -36.39 -30.03
N ASN A 28 60.25 -36.42 -31.07
CA ASN A 28 60.62 -36.09 -32.44
C ASN A 28 60.44 -34.60 -32.79
N PHE A 29 59.82 -33.80 -31.92
CA PHE A 29 59.69 -32.37 -32.15
C PHE A 29 61.00 -31.65 -31.79
N HIS A 30 61.77 -31.27 -32.80
CA HIS A 30 62.97 -30.46 -32.66
C HIS A 30 62.71 -29.06 -33.24
N SER A 31 62.55 -28.04 -32.39
CA SER A 31 62.50 -26.66 -32.87
C SER A 31 63.90 -26.22 -33.30
N LEU A 32 64.11 -26.03 -34.59
CA LEU A 32 65.33 -25.45 -35.16
C LEU A 32 65.33 -23.90 -35.07
N GLU A 33 64.30 -23.31 -34.46
CA GLU A 33 64.10 -21.87 -34.38
C GLU A 33 64.96 -21.25 -33.28
N THR A 34 65.78 -20.27 -33.69
CA THR A 34 66.57 -19.42 -32.79
C THR A 34 65.78 -18.16 -32.43
N LEU A 35 66.26 -17.44 -31.41
CA LEU A 35 65.68 -16.16 -31.01
C LEU A 35 65.70 -15.12 -32.15
N GLU A 36 66.68 -15.18 -33.05
CA GLU A 36 66.79 -14.27 -34.19
C GLU A 36 65.87 -14.69 -35.35
N SER A 37 65.77 -15.99 -35.63
CA SER A 37 64.88 -16.48 -36.69
C SER A 37 63.41 -16.22 -36.37
N SER A 38 62.99 -16.43 -35.11
CA SER A 38 61.60 -16.16 -34.67
C SER A 38 61.19 -14.69 -34.74
N LYS A 39 62.16 -13.75 -34.62
CA LYS A 39 61.90 -12.31 -34.81
C LYS A 39 61.78 -11.94 -36.28
N LEU A 40 62.62 -12.54 -37.13
CA LEU A 40 62.60 -12.29 -38.57
C LEU A 40 61.32 -12.83 -39.22
N GLU A 41 60.81 -13.95 -38.70
CA GLU A 41 59.61 -14.62 -39.20
C GLU A 41 58.33 -13.79 -39.04
N CYS A 42 58.18 -13.02 -37.96
CA CYS A 42 57.08 -12.05 -37.83
C CYS A 42 57.10 -10.95 -38.89
N GLY A 43 58.25 -10.69 -39.52
CA GLY A 43 58.43 -9.64 -40.49
C GLY A 43 58.57 -8.23 -39.91
N PRO A 44 58.87 -7.23 -40.77
CA PRO A 44 59.22 -5.88 -40.36
C PRO A 44 58.04 -5.08 -39.76
N ALA A 45 56.80 -5.49 -40.03
CA ALA A 45 55.60 -4.84 -39.48
C ALA A 45 55.56 -4.84 -37.94
N PHE A 46 56.14 -5.87 -37.30
CA PHE A 46 56.27 -5.97 -35.85
C PHE A 46 57.55 -5.30 -35.29
N LYS A 47 58.26 -4.52 -36.11
CA LYS A 47 59.52 -3.82 -35.75
C LYS A 47 60.60 -4.76 -35.18
N ASN A 48 60.56 -6.05 -35.53
CA ASN A 48 61.40 -7.13 -34.96
C ASN A 48 61.33 -7.24 -33.42
N ARG A 49 60.22 -6.76 -32.81
CA ARG A 49 60.00 -6.80 -31.36
C ARG A 49 59.26 -8.05 -30.91
N CYS A 50 58.40 -8.62 -31.76
CA CYS A 50 57.65 -9.84 -31.49
C CYS A 50 58.38 -11.10 -31.94
N ARG A 51 57.92 -12.24 -31.46
CA ARG A 51 58.43 -13.57 -31.81
C ARG A 51 57.31 -14.42 -32.39
N CYS A 52 57.54 -14.99 -33.56
CA CYS A 52 56.62 -15.87 -34.25
C CYS A 52 57.31 -17.22 -34.35
N PHE A 53 56.70 -18.24 -33.77
CA PHE A 53 57.30 -19.57 -33.65
C PHE A 53 56.25 -20.62 -33.33
N ARG A 54 56.56 -21.88 -33.62
CA ARG A 54 55.73 -23.01 -33.16
C ARG A 54 56.16 -23.42 -31.76
N THR A 55 55.23 -23.38 -30.81
CA THR A 55 55.49 -23.79 -29.44
C THR A 55 54.30 -24.51 -28.83
N CYS A 56 54.55 -25.17 -27.72
CA CYS A 56 53.50 -25.80 -26.93
C CYS A 56 52.65 -24.71 -26.26
N TYR A 57 51.37 -24.68 -26.59
CA TYR A 57 50.39 -23.85 -25.90
C TYR A 57 49.16 -24.72 -25.57
N ASP A 58 48.77 -24.74 -24.29
CA ASP A 58 47.64 -25.54 -23.77
C ASP A 58 47.71 -27.03 -24.16
N GLY A 59 48.92 -27.60 -24.15
CA GLY A 59 49.16 -29.01 -24.43
C GLY A 59 49.24 -29.43 -25.91
N HIS A 60 49.16 -28.47 -26.84
CA HIS A 60 49.30 -28.72 -28.28
C HIS A 60 50.35 -27.81 -28.91
N HIS A 61 51.01 -28.30 -29.96
CA HIS A 61 51.89 -27.48 -30.78
C HIS A 61 51.08 -26.53 -31.65
N GLN A 62 51.21 -25.23 -31.40
CA GLN A 62 50.47 -24.18 -32.08
C GLN A 62 51.42 -23.10 -32.60
N TYR A 63 51.01 -22.40 -33.66
CA TYR A 63 51.76 -21.23 -34.15
C TYR A 63 51.39 -20.01 -33.30
N VAL A 64 52.36 -19.52 -32.53
CA VAL A 64 52.17 -18.46 -31.54
C VAL A 64 52.90 -17.20 -31.98
N VAL A 65 52.16 -16.09 -32.00
CA VAL A 65 52.73 -14.75 -32.16
C VAL A 65 52.77 -14.10 -30.78
N ASN A 66 53.97 -13.96 -30.22
CA ASN A 66 54.19 -13.40 -28.89
C ASN A 66 54.82 -11.99 -28.96
N CYS A 67 54.08 -11.01 -28.47
CA CYS A 67 54.43 -9.59 -28.40
C CYS A 67 54.41 -9.05 -26.95
N THR A 68 54.70 -9.89 -25.96
CA THR A 68 54.64 -9.49 -24.54
C THR A 68 55.66 -8.40 -24.19
N GLY A 69 55.20 -7.30 -23.59
CA GLY A 69 56.06 -6.26 -23.01
C GLY A 69 56.90 -5.51 -24.06
N THR A 70 56.41 -5.41 -25.30
CA THR A 70 57.18 -4.86 -26.43
C THR A 70 57.00 -3.35 -26.60
N GLY A 71 56.09 -2.72 -25.85
CA GLY A 71 55.85 -1.29 -25.86
C GLY A 71 55.17 -0.81 -27.14
N PHE A 72 54.19 -1.55 -27.65
CA PHE A 72 53.28 -1.04 -28.68
C PHE A 72 52.26 -0.07 -28.07
N GLN A 73 51.97 1.00 -28.79
CA GLN A 73 50.91 1.96 -28.44
C GLN A 73 49.76 1.93 -29.46
N ASP A 74 49.95 1.20 -30.56
CA ASP A 74 49.03 1.11 -31.68
C ASP A 74 48.88 -0.34 -32.14
N THR A 75 47.76 -0.63 -32.78
CA THR A 75 47.44 -1.97 -33.29
C THR A 75 47.81 -2.18 -34.76
N SER A 76 48.53 -1.24 -35.38
CA SER A 76 48.86 -1.26 -36.82
C SER A 76 49.63 -2.52 -37.27
N SER A 77 50.42 -3.11 -36.37
CA SER A 77 51.14 -4.37 -36.60
C SER A 77 50.21 -5.58 -36.73
N LEU A 78 49.06 -5.58 -36.06
CA LEU A 78 48.11 -6.69 -36.05
C LEU A 78 47.39 -6.89 -37.39
N ALA A 79 47.37 -5.86 -38.24
CA ALA A 79 46.88 -5.96 -39.61
C ALA A 79 47.78 -6.82 -40.53
N HIS A 80 48.98 -7.19 -40.08
CA HIS A 80 49.96 -7.97 -40.84
C HIS A 80 50.28 -9.31 -40.13
N LEU A 81 49.32 -9.88 -39.41
CA LEU A 81 49.50 -11.17 -38.75
C LEU A 81 49.70 -12.28 -39.80
N PRO A 82 50.62 -13.24 -39.55
CA PRO A 82 50.73 -14.42 -40.40
C PRO A 82 49.41 -15.22 -40.43
N ASN A 83 48.98 -15.68 -41.60
CA ASN A 83 47.72 -16.42 -41.75
C ASN A 83 47.67 -17.74 -40.97
N GLU A 84 48.83 -18.34 -40.68
CA GLU A 84 48.96 -19.58 -39.91
C GLU A 84 48.81 -19.37 -38.40
N THR A 85 48.68 -18.12 -37.94
CA THR A 85 48.58 -17.76 -36.52
C THR A 85 47.38 -18.43 -35.86
N GLN A 86 47.65 -19.18 -34.79
CA GLN A 86 46.62 -19.83 -33.98
C GLN A 86 46.42 -19.14 -32.64
N VAL A 87 47.51 -18.61 -32.06
CA VAL A 87 47.50 -17.92 -30.76
C VAL A 87 48.20 -16.58 -30.92
N LEU A 88 47.49 -15.51 -30.55
CA LEU A 88 48.04 -14.17 -30.45
C LEU A 88 48.20 -13.80 -28.98
N ILE A 89 49.44 -13.54 -28.54
CA ILE A 89 49.76 -13.01 -27.21
C ILE A 89 50.26 -11.59 -27.37
N PHE A 90 49.41 -10.61 -27.09
CA PHE A 90 49.71 -9.19 -27.23
C PHE A 90 49.59 -8.49 -25.87
N THR A 91 50.33 -8.96 -24.87
CA THR A 91 50.15 -8.55 -23.47
C THR A 91 51.19 -7.55 -22.98
N GLY A 92 50.88 -6.73 -21.97
CA GLY A 92 51.85 -5.81 -21.36
C GLY A 92 52.31 -4.66 -22.26
N ASN A 93 51.44 -4.20 -23.18
CA ASN A 93 51.67 -3.01 -24.01
C ASN A 93 50.77 -1.85 -23.52
N GLU A 94 50.64 -0.76 -24.29
CA GLU A 94 49.87 0.43 -23.91
C GLU A 94 48.85 0.79 -24.99
N LEU A 95 47.84 -0.08 -25.17
CA LEU A 95 46.79 0.08 -26.16
C LEU A 95 45.56 0.76 -25.53
N GLU A 96 45.59 2.08 -25.36
CA GLU A 96 44.46 2.80 -24.73
C GLU A 96 43.12 2.61 -25.48
N GLU A 97 43.16 2.45 -26.80
CA GLU A 97 41.99 2.32 -27.66
C GLU A 97 42.17 1.23 -28.73
N LEU A 98 41.16 0.39 -28.92
CA LEU A 98 41.10 -0.56 -30.03
C LEU A 98 40.26 0.02 -31.20
N PRO A 99 40.89 0.42 -32.32
CA PRO A 99 40.17 0.96 -33.47
C PRO A 99 39.41 -0.14 -34.23
N TRP A 100 38.58 0.27 -35.19
CA TRP A 100 37.88 -0.64 -36.10
C TRP A 100 38.87 -1.46 -36.94
N ASN A 101 38.56 -2.74 -37.18
CA ASN A 101 39.36 -3.67 -37.99
C ASN A 101 40.83 -3.79 -37.56
N VAL A 102 41.07 -4.15 -36.30
CA VAL A 102 42.41 -4.33 -35.73
C VAL A 102 43.25 -5.34 -36.52
N PHE A 103 42.61 -6.36 -37.10
CA PHE A 103 43.26 -7.41 -37.90
C PHE A 103 43.29 -7.13 -39.41
N GLY A 104 43.05 -5.88 -39.81
CA GLY A 104 43.05 -5.49 -41.22
C GLY A 104 41.72 -5.75 -41.95
N THR A 105 41.73 -5.42 -43.24
CA THR A 105 40.52 -5.41 -44.10
C THR A 105 40.46 -6.56 -45.10
N LEU A 106 41.58 -7.23 -45.37
CA LEU A 106 41.73 -8.15 -46.51
C LEU A 106 41.86 -9.62 -46.09
N ASP A 107 42.37 -9.92 -44.89
CA ASP A 107 42.70 -11.28 -44.46
C ASP A 107 41.67 -11.83 -43.46
N SER A 108 41.02 -12.94 -43.81
CA SER A 108 40.32 -13.77 -42.83
C SER A 108 41.37 -14.63 -42.12
N LEU A 109 41.55 -14.48 -40.81
CA LEU A 109 42.45 -15.32 -40.00
C LEU A 109 41.70 -16.61 -39.62
N PRO A 110 41.78 -17.70 -40.41
CA PRO A 110 40.87 -18.82 -40.27
C PRO A 110 41.30 -19.79 -39.17
N TYR A 111 42.59 -19.76 -38.80
CA TYR A 111 43.20 -20.61 -37.79
C TYR A 111 43.33 -19.93 -36.43
N LEU A 112 43.03 -18.63 -36.33
CA LEU A 112 43.18 -17.89 -35.07
C LEU A 112 42.10 -18.33 -34.08
N LYS A 113 42.54 -18.95 -32.98
CA LYS A 113 41.67 -19.50 -31.94
C LYS A 113 41.75 -18.74 -30.63
N VAL A 114 42.90 -18.17 -30.29
CA VAL A 114 43.15 -17.53 -29.00
C VAL A 114 43.68 -16.11 -29.22
N ILE A 115 43.03 -15.14 -28.58
CA ILE A 115 43.49 -13.75 -28.51
C ILE A 115 43.69 -13.39 -27.05
N ASP A 116 44.92 -13.07 -26.68
CA ASP A 116 45.27 -12.52 -25.38
C ASP A 116 45.75 -11.07 -25.54
N MET A 117 44.94 -10.14 -25.04
CA MET A 117 45.23 -8.71 -24.97
C MET A 117 45.16 -8.21 -23.52
N SER A 118 45.55 -9.07 -22.56
CA SER A 118 45.61 -8.69 -21.14
C SER A 118 46.71 -7.64 -20.85
N ASN A 119 46.50 -6.87 -19.79
CA ASN A 119 47.47 -5.87 -19.29
C ASN A 119 47.91 -4.87 -20.36
N ASN A 120 46.94 -4.23 -21.05
CA ASN A 120 47.22 -3.25 -22.11
C ASN A 120 46.66 -1.85 -21.84
N LYS A 121 46.02 -1.62 -20.69
CA LYS A 121 45.32 -0.36 -20.36
C LYS A 121 44.23 0.01 -21.38
N ILE A 122 43.56 -0.99 -21.97
CA ILE A 122 42.49 -0.77 -22.94
C ILE A 122 41.30 -0.12 -22.24
N ARG A 123 40.90 1.07 -22.71
CA ARG A 123 39.76 1.83 -22.17
C ARG A 123 38.54 1.80 -23.07
N GLU A 124 38.75 1.82 -24.38
CA GLU A 124 37.67 1.84 -25.37
C GLU A 124 37.89 0.78 -26.44
N ILE A 125 36.84 0.00 -26.73
CA ILE A 125 36.80 -0.93 -27.85
C ILE A 125 35.75 -0.44 -28.84
N ARG A 126 36.20 0.11 -29.97
CA ARG A 126 35.28 0.61 -30.99
C ARG A 126 34.44 -0.51 -31.60
N GLY A 127 33.25 -0.16 -32.06
CA GLY A 127 32.41 -1.06 -32.83
C GLY A 127 33.16 -1.64 -34.03
N LYS A 128 33.07 -2.97 -34.21
CA LYS A 128 33.79 -3.73 -35.24
C LYS A 128 35.33 -3.73 -35.11
N ALA A 129 35.90 -3.47 -33.92
CA ALA A 129 37.33 -3.69 -33.68
C ALA A 129 37.75 -5.13 -34.03
N TYR A 130 36.98 -6.10 -33.53
CA TYR A 130 37.18 -7.53 -33.75
C TYR A 130 36.49 -8.08 -35.01
N HIS A 131 36.56 -7.36 -36.14
CA HIS A 131 36.02 -7.91 -37.38
C HIS A 131 36.89 -9.08 -37.89
N HIS A 132 36.29 -10.05 -38.60
CA HIS A 132 36.98 -11.23 -39.19
C HIS A 132 37.57 -12.29 -38.24
N VAL A 133 37.26 -12.28 -36.94
CA VAL A 133 37.74 -13.28 -35.96
C VAL A 133 36.66 -14.27 -35.51
N GLN A 134 35.85 -14.74 -36.45
CA GLN A 134 34.68 -15.59 -36.17
C GLN A 134 35.03 -16.95 -35.54
N HIS A 135 36.24 -17.46 -35.78
CA HIS A 135 36.72 -18.75 -35.30
C HIS A 135 37.42 -18.69 -33.95
N VAL A 136 37.55 -17.51 -33.33
CA VAL A 136 38.21 -17.37 -32.03
C VAL A 136 37.35 -18.02 -30.95
N GLU A 137 37.97 -18.94 -30.20
CA GLU A 137 37.37 -19.75 -29.16
C GLU A 137 37.63 -19.15 -27.76
N ARG A 138 38.78 -18.48 -27.57
CA ARG A 138 39.19 -17.88 -26.28
C ARG A 138 39.62 -16.43 -26.46
N LEU A 139 38.98 -15.52 -25.72
CA LEU A 139 39.33 -14.10 -25.65
C LEU A 139 39.73 -13.74 -24.21
N ILE A 140 40.93 -13.17 -24.05
CA ILE A 140 41.46 -12.73 -22.77
C ILE A 140 41.68 -11.22 -22.78
N LEU A 141 40.97 -10.53 -21.89
CA LEU A 141 41.03 -9.07 -21.70
C LEU A 141 41.29 -8.70 -20.23
N ASP A 142 41.85 -9.62 -19.46
CA ASP A 142 42.17 -9.42 -18.04
C ASP A 142 43.10 -8.22 -17.82
N PHE A 143 42.98 -7.55 -16.66
CA PHE A 143 43.85 -6.44 -16.26
C PHE A 143 43.84 -5.28 -17.27
N ASN A 144 42.66 -4.78 -17.62
CA ASN A 144 42.47 -3.62 -18.48
C ASN A 144 41.59 -2.57 -17.78
N GLU A 145 41.33 -1.44 -18.42
CA GLU A 145 40.61 -0.30 -17.83
C GLU A 145 39.35 0.02 -18.64
N LEU A 146 38.59 -1.01 -19.05
CA LEU A 146 37.45 -0.81 -19.95
C LEU A 146 36.46 0.15 -19.31
N SER A 147 36.22 1.28 -19.99
CA SER A 147 35.29 2.29 -19.50
C SER A 147 33.89 1.71 -19.49
N LEU A 148 33.00 2.27 -18.66
CA LEU A 148 31.58 1.87 -18.55
C LEU A 148 30.62 2.98 -18.98
N ASP A 149 31.16 4.07 -19.50
CA ASP A 149 30.38 5.20 -19.98
C ASP A 149 29.55 4.80 -21.22
N PRO A 150 28.21 4.90 -21.19
CA PRO A 150 27.37 4.63 -22.36
C PRO A 150 27.74 5.45 -23.60
N ALA A 151 28.41 6.59 -23.44
CA ALA A 151 28.89 7.40 -24.56
C ALA A 151 30.12 6.80 -25.26
N ARG A 152 30.91 5.98 -24.55
CA ARG A 152 32.15 5.35 -25.06
C ARG A 152 32.00 3.84 -25.31
N ASN A 153 31.02 3.21 -24.66
CA ASN A 153 30.79 1.78 -24.78
C ASN A 153 29.77 1.43 -25.85
N HIS A 154 30.14 0.47 -26.69
CA HIS A 154 29.25 -0.08 -27.70
C HIS A 154 28.59 -1.38 -27.20
N PRO A 155 27.26 -1.54 -27.21
CA PRO A 155 26.59 -2.71 -26.62
C PRO A 155 26.88 -4.06 -27.32
N ARG A 156 27.55 -4.04 -28.48
CA ARG A 156 27.86 -5.24 -29.30
C ARG A 156 29.36 -5.47 -29.48
N VAL A 157 30.18 -5.22 -28.47
CA VAL A 157 31.64 -5.35 -28.58
C VAL A 157 32.04 -6.78 -28.98
N PHE A 158 31.37 -7.79 -28.43
CA PHE A 158 31.75 -9.19 -28.60
C PHE A 158 30.95 -9.93 -29.69
N SER A 159 30.10 -9.23 -30.44
CA SER A 159 29.18 -9.89 -31.41
C SER A 159 29.88 -10.56 -32.60
N ASN A 160 31.16 -10.27 -32.84
CA ASN A 160 31.93 -10.89 -33.94
C ASN A 160 32.50 -12.27 -33.56
N PHE A 161 32.52 -12.62 -32.27
CA PHE A 161 33.06 -13.89 -31.78
C PHE A 161 31.97 -14.98 -31.79
N ILE A 162 31.67 -15.50 -32.98
CA ILE A 162 30.58 -16.47 -33.18
C ILE A 162 30.88 -17.80 -32.46
N SER A 163 32.14 -18.22 -32.45
CA SER A 163 32.62 -19.47 -31.83
C SER A 163 33.23 -19.28 -30.43
N LEU A 164 32.93 -18.17 -29.74
CA LEU A 164 33.52 -17.90 -28.42
C LEU A 164 33.06 -18.93 -27.39
N LEU A 165 34.01 -19.63 -26.77
CA LEU A 165 33.79 -20.61 -25.72
C LEU A 165 34.21 -20.07 -24.35
N GLU A 166 35.30 -19.30 -24.29
CA GLU A 166 35.87 -18.77 -23.06
C GLU A 166 36.10 -17.26 -23.16
N LEU A 167 35.54 -16.51 -22.21
CA LEU A 167 35.70 -15.06 -22.11
C LEU A 167 36.27 -14.70 -20.74
N HIS A 168 37.44 -14.04 -20.77
CA HIS A 168 38.14 -13.61 -19.57
C HIS A 168 38.12 -12.08 -19.42
N LEU A 169 37.50 -11.63 -18.32
CA LEU A 169 37.32 -10.24 -17.93
C LEU A 169 37.65 -10.04 -16.44
N THR A 170 38.73 -10.65 -15.97
CA THR A 170 39.22 -10.46 -14.59
C THR A 170 39.86 -9.09 -14.46
N ASP A 171 39.41 -8.27 -13.51
CA ASP A 171 39.95 -6.90 -13.30
C ASP A 171 40.03 -6.11 -14.62
N ALA A 172 38.93 -6.10 -15.37
CA ALA A 172 38.92 -5.62 -16.76
C ALA A 172 38.30 -4.23 -16.93
N PHE A 173 37.69 -3.65 -15.90
CA PHE A 173 36.90 -2.41 -15.97
C PHE A 173 37.54 -1.28 -15.14
N GLU A 174 37.27 -0.04 -15.54
CA GLU A 174 37.79 1.17 -14.86
C GLU A 174 37.31 1.30 -13.39
N ASP A 175 38.25 1.55 -12.46
CA ASP A 175 37.98 1.83 -11.05
C ASP A 175 37.15 3.11 -10.86
N GLY A 176 36.01 3.04 -10.15
CA GLY A 176 35.16 4.22 -9.93
C GLY A 176 34.03 4.01 -8.93
N PRO A 177 33.36 5.10 -8.47
CA PRO A 177 32.20 4.99 -7.59
C PRO A 177 31.13 4.10 -8.24
N PRO A 178 30.28 3.40 -7.46
CA PRO A 178 29.44 2.30 -7.95
C PRO A 178 28.50 2.75 -9.07
N ARG A 179 28.98 2.64 -10.31
CA ARG A 179 28.25 2.96 -11.53
C ARG A 179 27.83 1.65 -12.14
N ASN A 180 26.83 1.01 -11.54
CA ASN A 180 26.05 -0.10 -12.11
C ASN A 180 26.81 -0.95 -13.16
N LEU A 181 28.02 -1.45 -12.85
CA LEU A 181 28.80 -2.26 -13.79
C LEU A 181 27.94 -3.42 -14.28
N ALA A 182 27.19 -4.02 -13.36
CA ALA A 182 26.24 -5.07 -13.68
C ALA A 182 25.08 -4.65 -14.59
N SER A 183 24.66 -3.38 -14.62
CA SER A 183 23.66 -2.91 -15.59
C SER A 183 24.24 -2.79 -16.99
N THR A 184 25.50 -2.36 -17.12
CA THR A 184 26.15 -2.24 -18.43
C THR A 184 26.59 -3.60 -18.96
N LEU A 185 27.09 -4.48 -18.09
CA LEU A 185 27.42 -5.87 -18.42
C LEU A 185 26.22 -6.64 -18.97
N HIS A 186 25.03 -6.38 -18.40
CA HIS A 186 23.78 -6.93 -18.93
C HIS A 186 23.59 -6.61 -20.40
N ASP A 187 23.70 -5.32 -20.77
CA ASP A 187 23.49 -4.90 -22.15
C ASP A 187 24.59 -5.45 -23.08
N ILE A 188 25.83 -5.59 -22.60
CA ILE A 188 26.94 -6.11 -23.40
C ILE A 188 26.74 -7.59 -23.73
N PHE A 189 26.39 -8.43 -22.75
CA PHE A 189 26.23 -9.87 -22.97
C PHE A 189 24.96 -10.18 -23.78
N VAL A 190 23.83 -9.58 -23.42
CA VAL A 190 22.54 -9.80 -24.10
C VAL A 190 22.61 -9.38 -25.56
N ASN A 191 23.19 -8.22 -25.86
CA ASN A 191 23.25 -7.74 -27.25
C ASN A 191 24.36 -8.41 -28.09
N SER A 192 25.35 -9.06 -27.46
CA SER A 192 26.43 -9.76 -28.17
C SER A 192 26.09 -11.21 -28.57
N ASN A 193 24.98 -11.77 -28.06
CA ASN A 193 24.46 -13.09 -28.44
C ASN A 193 25.50 -14.23 -28.32
N LEU A 194 26.18 -14.32 -27.17
CA LEU A 194 27.25 -15.27 -26.89
C LEU A 194 26.73 -16.69 -26.58
N THR A 195 26.03 -17.30 -27.54
CA THR A 195 25.30 -18.57 -27.35
C THR A 195 26.20 -19.80 -27.13
N GLN A 196 27.45 -19.77 -27.62
CA GLN A 196 28.41 -20.87 -27.48
C GLN A 196 29.26 -20.76 -26.21
N LEU A 197 29.10 -19.69 -25.43
CA LEU A 197 29.94 -19.43 -24.27
C LEU A 197 29.76 -20.51 -23.19
N ILE A 198 30.87 -21.09 -22.78
CA ILE A 198 30.96 -22.19 -21.82
C ILE A 198 31.58 -21.72 -20.50
N LYS A 199 32.56 -20.81 -20.57
CA LYS A 199 33.27 -20.29 -19.39
C LYS A 199 33.31 -18.77 -19.39
N LEU A 200 32.95 -18.18 -18.26
CA LEU A 200 32.96 -16.73 -18.07
C LEU A 200 33.70 -16.37 -16.77
N HIS A 201 34.75 -15.57 -16.92
CA HIS A 201 35.51 -15.00 -15.81
C HIS A 201 35.15 -13.52 -15.60
N LEU A 202 34.73 -13.20 -14.38
CA LEU A 202 34.33 -11.87 -13.93
C LEU A 202 34.89 -11.57 -12.53
N GLU A 203 35.98 -12.23 -12.15
CA GLU A 203 36.64 -12.01 -10.87
C GLU A 203 37.21 -10.59 -10.75
N GLN A 204 37.30 -10.06 -9.52
CA GLN A 204 37.97 -8.77 -9.25
C GLN A 204 37.39 -7.57 -10.01
N ASN A 205 36.07 -7.50 -10.16
CA ASN A 205 35.41 -6.38 -10.86
C ASN A 205 34.50 -5.54 -9.94
N GLU A 206 34.65 -5.65 -8.62
CA GLU A 206 33.88 -4.88 -7.63
C GLU A 206 32.33 -4.98 -7.80
N ILE A 207 31.85 -6.13 -8.30
CA ILE A 207 30.41 -6.32 -8.60
C ILE A 207 29.63 -6.50 -7.29
N SER A 208 28.68 -5.61 -7.00
CA SER A 208 27.86 -5.65 -5.78
C SER A 208 26.45 -6.23 -5.96
N GLU A 209 25.80 -5.98 -7.10
CA GLU A 209 24.47 -6.52 -7.44
C GLU A 209 24.28 -6.63 -8.95
N PHE A 210 23.34 -7.48 -9.39
CA PHE A 210 22.87 -7.54 -10.79
C PHE A 210 21.43 -7.02 -10.87
N ARG A 211 21.19 -6.01 -11.71
CA ARG A 211 19.87 -5.37 -11.84
C ARG A 211 18.85 -6.26 -12.58
N ASP A 212 19.31 -6.97 -13.61
CA ASP A 212 18.48 -7.96 -14.30
C ASP A 212 18.71 -9.35 -13.71
N VAL A 213 17.62 -9.96 -13.26
CA VAL A 213 17.58 -11.30 -12.68
C VAL A 213 17.95 -12.38 -13.72
N ASN A 214 17.81 -12.10 -15.01
CA ASN A 214 18.03 -13.03 -16.11
C ASN A 214 19.34 -12.78 -16.88
N VAL A 215 20.27 -11.97 -16.36
CA VAL A 215 21.51 -11.59 -17.06
C VAL A 215 22.32 -12.75 -17.66
N PHE A 216 22.36 -13.90 -16.97
CA PHE A 216 23.09 -15.08 -17.45
C PHE A 216 22.19 -16.08 -18.19
N CYS A 217 20.87 -15.87 -18.22
CA CYS A 217 19.94 -16.82 -18.85
C CYS A 217 20.08 -16.86 -20.38
N ASP A 218 20.59 -15.78 -20.98
CA ASP A 218 20.89 -15.72 -22.41
C ASP A 218 22.22 -16.41 -22.79
N LEU A 219 22.88 -17.06 -21.82
CA LEU A 219 24.07 -17.91 -22.01
C LEU A 219 23.69 -19.39 -21.78
N PRO A 220 23.01 -20.03 -22.74
CA PRO A 220 22.39 -21.36 -22.54
C PRO A 220 23.39 -22.49 -22.32
N ASN A 221 24.63 -22.33 -22.78
CA ASN A 221 25.68 -23.34 -22.71
C ASN A 221 26.69 -23.09 -21.59
N LEU A 222 26.43 -22.13 -20.70
CA LEU A 222 27.37 -21.79 -19.64
C LEU A 222 27.55 -22.95 -18.65
N LEU A 223 28.80 -23.38 -18.48
CA LEU A 223 29.21 -24.47 -17.60
C LEU A 223 29.92 -23.93 -16.37
N ASP A 224 30.80 -22.95 -16.55
CA ASP A 224 31.66 -22.43 -15.49
C ASP A 224 31.49 -20.91 -15.38
N LEU A 225 30.97 -20.45 -14.24
CA LEU A 225 30.77 -19.03 -13.94
C LEU A 225 31.65 -18.63 -12.76
N HIS A 226 32.58 -17.72 -13.00
CA HIS A 226 33.49 -17.24 -11.99
C HIS A 226 33.15 -15.80 -11.56
N LEU A 227 32.76 -15.63 -10.29
CA LEU A 227 32.40 -14.35 -9.68
C LEU A 227 33.20 -14.09 -8.40
N GLY A 228 34.37 -14.72 -8.26
CA GLY A 228 35.24 -14.58 -7.10
C GLY A 228 35.76 -13.16 -6.91
N ASP A 229 36.13 -12.79 -5.68
CA ASP A 229 36.76 -11.51 -5.38
C ASP A 229 35.92 -10.28 -5.84
N ASN A 230 34.60 -10.31 -5.60
CA ASN A 230 33.66 -9.23 -5.87
C ASN A 230 32.98 -8.75 -4.57
N ASP A 231 31.98 -7.86 -4.66
CA ASP A 231 31.26 -7.29 -3.52
C ASP A 231 29.84 -7.86 -3.32
N LEU A 232 29.56 -9.07 -3.85
CA LEU A 232 28.23 -9.67 -3.79
C LEU A 232 27.83 -10.04 -2.36
N ASN A 233 26.65 -9.60 -1.92
CA ASN A 233 26.08 -9.94 -0.61
C ASN A 233 24.99 -11.03 -0.67
N ALA A 234 24.44 -11.29 -1.86
CA ALA A 234 23.39 -12.26 -2.13
C ALA A 234 23.41 -12.62 -3.63
N LEU A 235 22.73 -13.71 -4.01
CA LEU A 235 22.53 -14.07 -5.40
C LEU A 235 21.31 -13.31 -5.94
N HIS A 236 21.58 -12.33 -6.82
CA HIS A 236 20.56 -11.47 -7.46
C HIS A 236 20.17 -11.92 -8.87
N PHE A 237 20.67 -13.07 -9.32
CA PHE A 237 20.37 -13.66 -10.62
C PHE A 237 19.75 -15.07 -10.48
N ASN A 238 19.03 -15.48 -11.51
CA ASN A 238 18.28 -16.72 -11.51
C ASN A 238 19.16 -17.90 -11.91
N LEU A 239 19.49 -18.76 -10.95
CA LEU A 239 20.19 -20.02 -11.21
C LEU A 239 19.33 -21.05 -11.95
N SER A 240 18.00 -20.89 -11.97
CA SER A 240 17.09 -21.91 -12.51
C SER A 240 17.17 -22.05 -14.03
N CYS A 241 17.58 -20.99 -14.75
CA CYS A 241 17.75 -20.99 -16.20
C CYS A 241 19.12 -21.54 -16.66
N LEU A 242 20.10 -21.60 -15.76
CA LEU A 242 21.46 -22.08 -16.03
C LEU A 242 21.52 -23.60 -15.93
N HIS A 243 20.84 -24.27 -16.84
CA HIS A 243 20.64 -25.72 -16.73
C HIS A 243 21.96 -26.51 -16.78
N ASN A 244 22.96 -26.04 -17.54
CA ASN A 244 24.21 -26.77 -17.75
C ASN A 244 25.33 -26.40 -16.77
N LEU A 245 25.06 -25.50 -15.81
CA LEU A 245 26.07 -25.02 -14.88
C LEU A 245 26.69 -26.16 -14.05
N ARG A 246 28.02 -26.24 -14.07
CA ARG A 246 28.85 -27.22 -13.36
C ARG A 246 29.68 -26.58 -12.26
N PHE A 247 30.16 -25.36 -12.46
CA PHE A 247 30.98 -24.66 -11.48
C PHE A 247 30.48 -23.22 -11.27
N LEU A 248 30.33 -22.83 -10.00
CA LEU A 248 30.01 -21.48 -9.58
C LEU A 248 31.00 -21.01 -8.51
N ASP A 249 31.83 -20.02 -8.87
CA ASP A 249 32.76 -19.40 -7.93
C ASP A 249 32.14 -18.16 -7.26
N LEU A 250 31.99 -18.20 -5.94
CA LEU A 250 31.55 -17.08 -5.10
C LEU A 250 32.59 -16.78 -4.01
N ARG A 251 33.84 -17.22 -4.19
CA ARG A 251 34.91 -17.01 -3.22
C ARG A 251 35.13 -15.51 -2.97
N ARG A 252 35.55 -15.14 -1.76
CA ARG A 252 35.98 -13.78 -1.41
C ARG A 252 34.98 -12.69 -1.80
N ASN A 253 33.71 -12.91 -1.50
CA ASN A 253 32.62 -11.94 -1.66
C ASN A 253 32.15 -11.40 -0.29
N LYS A 254 30.98 -10.76 -0.21
CA LYS A 254 30.40 -10.15 1.01
C LYS A 254 29.20 -10.94 1.56
N PHE A 255 29.12 -12.25 1.32
CA PHE A 255 28.01 -13.05 1.83
C PHE A 255 28.03 -13.14 3.36
N THR A 256 27.01 -12.59 4.01
CA THR A 256 26.77 -12.72 5.46
C THR A 256 25.86 -13.91 5.79
N ARG A 257 24.96 -14.26 4.86
CA ARG A 257 24.02 -15.38 4.93
C ARG A 257 23.64 -15.84 3.53
N VAL A 258 23.18 -17.09 3.39
CA VAL A 258 22.64 -17.62 2.13
C VAL A 258 21.13 -17.82 2.29
N LEU A 259 20.33 -17.32 1.35
CA LEU A 259 18.87 -17.38 1.40
C LEU A 259 18.37 -18.80 1.09
N GLU A 260 17.32 -19.25 1.78
CA GLU A 260 16.73 -20.58 1.55
C GLU A 260 16.25 -20.80 0.11
N ARG A 261 15.76 -19.75 -0.56
CA ARG A 261 15.35 -19.82 -1.98
C ARG A 261 16.52 -20.26 -2.87
N ASP A 262 17.72 -19.72 -2.64
CA ASP A 262 18.91 -19.94 -3.46
C ASP A 262 19.47 -21.35 -3.21
N LEU A 263 19.44 -21.79 -1.94
CA LEU A 263 19.76 -23.17 -1.54
C LEU A 263 18.87 -24.17 -2.28
N HIS A 264 17.57 -23.88 -2.37
CA HIS A 264 16.60 -24.74 -3.03
C HIS A 264 16.80 -24.79 -4.55
N THR A 265 17.19 -23.68 -5.18
CA THR A 265 17.53 -23.66 -6.61
C THR A 265 18.83 -24.42 -6.91
N MET A 266 19.85 -24.31 -6.05
CA MET A 266 21.08 -25.09 -6.20
C MET A 266 20.83 -26.60 -6.06
N ASP A 267 19.97 -27.01 -5.12
CA ASP A 267 19.55 -28.41 -5.01
C ASP A 267 18.76 -28.88 -6.24
N ASN A 268 17.94 -28.02 -6.84
CA ASN A 268 17.20 -28.35 -8.07
C ASN A 268 18.14 -28.56 -9.26
N LEU A 269 19.23 -27.78 -9.36
CA LEU A 269 20.27 -27.99 -10.38
C LEU A 269 20.94 -29.36 -10.20
N ALA A 270 21.16 -29.81 -8.96
CA ALA A 270 21.75 -31.10 -8.63
C ALA A 270 20.77 -32.30 -8.72
N LYS A 271 19.47 -32.11 -9.00
CA LYS A 271 18.47 -33.21 -8.97
C LYS A 271 18.65 -34.28 -10.04
N HIS A 272 19.30 -33.98 -11.16
CA HIS A 272 19.47 -34.90 -12.30
C HIS A 272 20.83 -35.60 -12.33
N ASP A 273 21.40 -35.95 -11.16
CA ASP A 273 22.75 -36.54 -11.01
C ASP A 273 23.87 -35.71 -11.69
N ARG A 274 23.67 -34.38 -11.75
CA ARG A 274 24.68 -33.44 -12.22
C ARG A 274 25.58 -33.04 -11.06
N ASN A 275 26.90 -33.19 -11.24
CA ASN A 275 27.90 -32.73 -10.28
C ASN A 275 28.04 -31.22 -10.39
N VAL A 276 27.26 -30.48 -9.60
CA VAL A 276 27.39 -29.03 -9.45
C VAL A 276 28.36 -28.75 -8.31
N THR A 277 29.37 -27.92 -8.57
CA THR A 277 30.35 -27.47 -7.59
C THR A 277 30.17 -25.99 -7.31
N VAL A 278 30.15 -25.61 -6.02
CA VAL A 278 30.06 -24.21 -5.60
C VAL A 278 31.16 -23.90 -4.59
N ASP A 279 31.83 -22.76 -4.74
CA ASP A 279 32.83 -22.28 -3.80
C ASP A 279 32.33 -21.03 -3.05
N PHE A 280 32.22 -21.12 -1.72
CA PHE A 280 31.81 -20.02 -0.83
C PHE A 280 32.96 -19.53 0.06
N SER A 281 34.19 -19.95 -0.21
CA SER A 281 35.35 -19.67 0.65
C SER A 281 35.58 -18.17 0.86
N ILE A 282 36.13 -17.79 2.03
CA ILE A 282 36.59 -16.42 2.31
C ILE A 282 35.42 -15.40 2.26
N ASN A 283 34.21 -15.80 2.66
CA ASN A 283 33.07 -14.89 2.81
C ASN A 283 32.82 -14.53 4.30
N PRO A 284 32.40 -13.29 4.61
CA PRO A 284 32.17 -12.82 5.98
C PRO A 284 30.82 -13.30 6.55
N PHE A 285 30.62 -14.62 6.65
CA PHE A 285 29.38 -15.19 7.18
C PHE A 285 29.16 -14.76 8.63
N GLU A 286 27.97 -14.29 8.99
CA GLU A 286 27.65 -13.88 10.36
C GLU A 286 27.27 -15.11 11.20
N CYS A 287 27.96 -15.35 12.33
CA CYS A 287 27.59 -16.42 13.27
C CYS A 287 26.30 -16.06 14.03
N SER A 288 25.16 -16.18 13.37
CA SER A 288 23.84 -15.91 13.93
C SER A 288 22.85 -17.03 13.58
N CYS A 289 21.66 -16.98 14.20
CA CYS A 289 20.58 -17.92 13.89
C CYS A 289 20.17 -17.92 12.41
N LYS A 290 20.48 -16.85 11.64
CA LYS A 290 20.18 -16.75 10.21
C LYS A 290 21.06 -17.67 9.36
N LEU A 291 22.22 -18.10 9.86
CA LEU A 291 23.14 -18.99 9.15
C LEU A 291 22.77 -20.48 9.30
N ASN A 292 21.95 -20.82 10.30
CA ASN A 292 21.56 -22.20 10.58
C ASN A 292 20.96 -22.97 9.37
N PRO A 293 20.09 -22.39 8.51
CA PRO A 293 19.60 -23.07 7.31
C PRO A 293 20.72 -23.48 6.36
N PHE A 294 21.72 -22.60 6.16
CA PHE A 294 22.89 -22.90 5.32
C PHE A 294 23.74 -24.02 5.90
N ILE A 295 24.02 -23.98 7.22
CA ILE A 295 24.75 -25.04 7.92
C ILE A 295 24.05 -26.40 7.78
N LYS A 296 22.71 -26.42 7.88
CA LYS A 296 21.90 -27.64 7.69
C LYS A 296 21.94 -28.11 6.24
N TRP A 297 21.86 -27.18 5.29
CA TRP A 297 21.93 -27.47 3.86
C TRP A 297 23.27 -28.08 3.46
N ILE A 298 24.40 -27.51 3.93
CA ILE A 298 25.77 -28.03 3.70
C ILE A 298 25.93 -29.51 4.11
N LYS A 299 25.17 -29.96 5.11
CA LYS A 299 25.19 -31.35 5.60
C LYS A 299 24.34 -32.30 4.75
N LYS A 300 23.33 -31.79 4.04
CA LYS A 300 22.31 -32.59 3.34
C LYS A 300 22.40 -32.50 1.82
N THR A 301 22.94 -31.41 1.28
CA THR A 301 22.95 -31.15 -0.15
C THR A 301 23.78 -32.18 -0.92
N LYS A 302 23.40 -32.40 -2.18
CA LYS A 302 24.18 -33.18 -3.16
C LYS A 302 25.20 -32.31 -3.90
N VAL A 303 25.12 -30.99 -3.77
CA VAL A 303 26.04 -30.03 -4.39
C VAL A 303 27.41 -30.17 -3.72
N PHE A 304 28.48 -30.25 -4.53
CA PHE A 304 29.84 -30.32 -4.01
C PHE A 304 30.32 -28.93 -3.59
N ILE A 305 30.61 -28.75 -2.30
CA ILE A 305 31.09 -27.47 -1.78
C ILE A 305 32.61 -27.52 -1.69
N ARG A 306 33.28 -26.69 -2.50
CA ARG A 306 34.74 -26.60 -2.51
C ARG A 306 35.23 -25.98 -1.20
N ASN A 307 36.38 -26.47 -0.70
CA ASN A 307 37.02 -26.00 0.54
C ASN A 307 36.07 -25.93 1.75
N LYS A 308 35.11 -26.86 1.84
CA LYS A 308 34.11 -26.93 2.92
C LYS A 308 34.70 -26.84 4.32
N ALA A 309 35.91 -27.37 4.54
CA ALA A 309 36.61 -27.34 5.83
C ALA A 309 37.12 -25.93 6.23
N ASN A 310 37.28 -25.02 5.26
CA ASN A 310 37.82 -23.67 5.48
C ASN A 310 36.70 -22.63 5.67
N LEU A 311 35.43 -23.06 5.71
CA LEU A 311 34.29 -22.16 5.89
C LEU A 311 34.18 -21.76 7.37
N GLN A 312 34.29 -20.45 7.62
CA GLN A 312 34.22 -19.84 8.95
C GLN A 312 33.12 -18.79 8.99
N CYS A 313 32.53 -18.59 10.16
CA CYS A 313 31.64 -17.47 10.44
C CYS A 313 32.29 -16.52 11.44
N TYR A 314 31.83 -15.28 11.48
CA TYR A 314 32.37 -14.20 12.29
C TYR A 314 31.32 -13.70 13.28
N LYS A 315 31.73 -13.44 14.52
CA LYS A 315 30.94 -12.74 15.54
C LYS A 315 31.79 -11.61 16.10
N GLY A 316 31.57 -10.39 15.62
CA GLY A 316 32.53 -9.29 15.81
C GLY A 316 33.83 -9.59 15.05
N ASN A 317 34.99 -9.43 15.70
CA ASN A 317 36.31 -9.65 15.09
C ASN A 317 36.84 -11.09 15.24
N VAL A 318 36.06 -12.00 15.81
CA VAL A 318 36.48 -13.38 16.07
C VAL A 318 35.83 -14.33 15.06
N SER A 319 36.66 -15.17 14.43
CA SER A 319 36.23 -16.24 13.53
C SER A 319 35.95 -17.53 14.30
N TYR A 320 34.86 -18.21 13.96
CA TYR A 320 34.47 -19.51 14.49
C TYR A 320 34.21 -20.47 13.32
N ASP A 321 34.46 -21.75 13.54
CA ASP A 321 34.01 -22.79 12.61
C ASP A 321 32.48 -22.80 12.55
N PHE A 322 31.92 -23.23 11.41
CA PHE A 322 30.48 -23.36 11.25
C PHE A 322 29.87 -24.30 12.27
N HIS A 323 29.17 -23.73 13.23
CA HIS A 323 28.43 -24.44 14.26
C HIS A 323 26.98 -23.95 14.28
N GLU A 324 26.05 -24.88 14.51
CA GLU A 324 24.66 -24.50 14.72
C GLU A 324 24.55 -23.68 16.00
N THR A 325 24.08 -22.44 15.88
CA THR A 325 23.90 -21.58 17.04
C THR A 325 22.75 -22.15 17.88
N LYS A 326 23.07 -22.55 19.12
CA LYS A 326 22.11 -23.07 20.12
C LYS A 326 21.40 -21.91 20.82
N ASN A 327 20.24 -22.13 21.43
CA ASN A 327 19.36 -21.08 21.99
C ASN A 327 18.87 -20.05 20.97
N CYS A 328 18.87 -20.40 19.69
CA CYS A 328 17.95 -19.78 18.76
C CYS A 328 16.56 -20.20 19.23
N ALA A 329 15.85 -19.31 19.92
CA ALA A 329 14.43 -19.50 20.14
C ALA A 329 13.85 -19.88 18.79
N PRO A 330 13.18 -21.04 18.65
CA PRO A 330 12.43 -21.28 17.44
C PRO A 330 11.39 -20.17 17.45
N LYS A 331 11.59 -19.12 16.64
CA LYS A 331 10.46 -18.43 16.06
C LYS A 331 9.69 -19.55 15.41
N LEU A 332 8.61 -19.97 16.07
CA LEU A 332 7.76 -21.07 15.69
C LEU A 332 7.03 -20.65 14.41
N LEU A 333 7.76 -20.66 13.30
CA LEU A 333 7.38 -20.03 12.03
C LEU A 333 7.08 -21.07 10.95
N VAL A 334 6.76 -22.32 11.33
CA VAL A 334 6.24 -23.32 10.38
C VAL A 334 5.00 -24.07 10.86
N SER A 335 4.56 -23.94 12.13
CA SER A 335 3.34 -24.63 12.62
C SER A 335 2.24 -23.70 13.18
N THR A 336 2.15 -22.47 12.68
CA THR A 336 0.95 -21.63 12.87
C THR A 336 0.24 -21.34 11.55
N ARG A 337 0.80 -21.79 10.42
CA ARG A 337 0.22 -21.60 9.09
C ARG A 337 -1.12 -22.32 8.88
N ARG A 338 -1.47 -23.28 9.75
CA ARG A 338 -2.78 -23.94 9.76
C ARG A 338 -3.73 -23.33 10.79
N GLY A 339 -3.27 -23.01 12.00
CA GLY A 339 -4.12 -22.45 13.05
C GLY A 339 -4.68 -21.08 12.72
N THR A 340 -3.85 -20.13 12.26
CA THR A 340 -4.33 -18.76 11.97
C THR A 340 -5.09 -18.66 10.65
N THR A 341 -4.76 -19.46 9.63
CA THR A 341 -5.61 -19.55 8.43
C THR A 341 -6.92 -20.23 8.73
N VAL A 342 -6.95 -21.26 9.61
CA VAL A 342 -8.20 -21.86 10.08
C VAL A 342 -9.01 -20.83 10.87
N VAL A 343 -8.39 -20.00 11.72
CA VAL A 343 -9.08 -18.91 12.43
C VAL A 343 -9.59 -17.83 11.47
N LEU A 344 -8.82 -17.41 10.46
CA LEU A 344 -9.26 -16.46 9.44
C LEU A 344 -10.38 -17.03 8.56
N CYS A 345 -10.28 -18.29 8.12
CA CYS A 345 -11.33 -18.97 7.37
C CYS A 345 -12.57 -19.21 8.24
N PHE A 346 -12.39 -19.51 9.52
CA PHE A 346 -13.51 -19.66 10.46
C PHE A 346 -14.20 -18.31 10.69
N LEU A 347 -13.45 -17.23 10.91
CA LEU A 347 -13.99 -15.88 11.05
C LEU A 347 -14.67 -15.40 9.76
N SER A 348 -14.13 -15.71 8.57
CA SER A 348 -14.78 -15.39 7.30
C SER A 348 -16.05 -16.22 7.06
N MET A 349 -16.06 -17.50 7.41
CA MET A 349 -17.27 -18.34 7.37
C MET A 349 -18.33 -17.88 8.37
N VAL A 350 -17.93 -17.49 9.58
CA VAL A 350 -18.83 -16.90 10.59
C VAL A 350 -19.38 -15.56 10.09
N LEU A 351 -18.55 -14.71 9.47
CA LEU A 351 -18.99 -13.47 8.86
C LEU A 351 -20.02 -13.72 7.75
N ILE A 352 -19.74 -14.65 6.83
CA ILE A 352 -20.68 -15.04 5.76
C ILE A 352 -21.98 -15.56 6.36
N ALA A 353 -21.91 -16.41 7.39
CA ALA A 353 -23.10 -16.92 8.08
C ALA A 353 -23.91 -15.80 8.75
N LEU A 354 -23.26 -14.82 9.39
CA LEU A 354 -23.93 -13.67 10.01
C LEU A 354 -24.56 -12.75 8.97
N VAL A 355 -23.89 -12.50 7.84
CA VAL A 355 -24.45 -11.74 6.72
C VAL A 355 -25.65 -12.47 6.10
N CYS A 356 -25.53 -13.78 5.85
CA CYS A 356 -26.64 -14.60 5.37
C CYS A 356 -27.81 -14.61 6.36
N ALA A 357 -27.54 -14.68 7.67
CA ALA A 357 -28.57 -14.59 8.71
C ALA A 357 -29.26 -13.23 8.72
N LEU A 358 -28.50 -12.13 8.57
CA LEU A 358 -29.05 -10.78 8.47
C LEU A 358 -29.95 -10.63 7.22
N VAL A 359 -29.49 -11.10 6.06
CA VAL A 359 -30.28 -11.11 4.81
C VAL A 359 -31.53 -11.97 4.95
N TYR A 360 -31.43 -13.13 5.59
CA TYR A 360 -32.57 -14.03 5.84
C TYR A 360 -33.60 -13.39 6.77
N LEU A 361 -33.17 -12.81 7.89
CA LEU A 361 -34.05 -12.16 8.87
C LEU A 361 -34.73 -10.91 8.28
N GLN A 362 -34.06 -10.18 7.39
CA GLN A 362 -34.62 -9.03 6.70
C GLN A 362 -35.37 -9.36 5.40
N ARG A 363 -35.44 -10.63 4.99
CA ARG A 363 -35.98 -11.04 3.68
C ARG A 363 -37.33 -10.41 3.35
N THR A 364 -38.24 -10.33 4.31
CA THR A 364 -39.59 -9.78 4.12
C THR A 364 -39.59 -8.27 3.91
N MET A 365 -38.75 -7.51 4.60
CA MET A 365 -38.58 -6.07 4.42
C MET A 365 -37.79 -5.75 3.13
N LEU A 366 -36.78 -6.57 2.81
CA LEU A 366 -36.03 -6.47 1.55
C LEU A 366 -36.93 -6.74 0.35
N GLN A 367 -37.77 -7.78 0.42
CA GLN A 367 -38.75 -8.09 -0.62
C GLN A 367 -39.68 -6.90 -0.86
N LYS A 368 -40.29 -6.33 0.19
CA LYS A 368 -41.17 -5.16 0.07
C LYS A 368 -40.51 -3.93 -0.59
N LYS A 369 -39.21 -3.70 -0.39
CA LYS A 369 -38.47 -2.58 -1.00
C LYS A 369 -37.90 -2.88 -2.41
N ILE A 370 -37.56 -4.14 -2.68
CA ILE A 370 -36.98 -4.57 -3.97
C ILE A 370 -38.06 -4.85 -5.01
N GLU A 371 -39.21 -5.38 -4.58
CA GLU A 371 -40.36 -5.71 -5.44
C GLU A 371 -40.81 -4.54 -6.33
N PRO A 372 -40.99 -3.29 -5.87
CA PRO A 372 -41.33 -2.18 -6.75
C PRO A 372 -40.21 -1.81 -7.75
N VAL A 373 -38.93 -1.99 -7.38
CA VAL A 373 -37.78 -1.69 -8.27
C VAL A 373 -37.67 -2.75 -9.36
N LEU A 374 -37.75 -4.03 -8.99
CA LEU A 374 -37.70 -5.15 -9.92
C LEU A 374 -38.90 -5.13 -10.86
N ASP A 375 -40.07 -4.75 -10.35
CA ASP A 375 -41.29 -4.63 -11.14
C ASP A 375 -41.26 -3.40 -12.07
N SER A 376 -40.56 -2.31 -11.71
CA SER A 376 -40.31 -1.18 -12.63
C SER A 376 -39.39 -1.55 -13.80
N VAL A 377 -38.36 -2.39 -13.54
CA VAL A 377 -37.43 -2.88 -14.55
C VAL A 377 -38.09 -3.95 -15.41
N SER A 378 -38.88 -4.85 -14.82
CA SER A 378 -39.66 -5.86 -15.56
C SER A 378 -40.76 -5.21 -16.42
N LYS A 379 -41.41 -4.16 -15.93
CA LYS A 379 -42.36 -3.34 -16.70
C LYS A 379 -41.67 -2.61 -17.83
N ARG A 380 -40.49 -2.00 -17.63
CA ARG A 380 -39.71 -1.40 -18.73
C ARG A 380 -39.34 -2.43 -19.81
N VAL A 381 -39.04 -3.67 -19.42
CA VAL A 381 -38.76 -4.77 -20.36
C VAL A 381 -40.03 -5.27 -21.08
N ARG A 382 -41.22 -5.18 -20.47
CA ARG A 382 -42.51 -5.46 -21.13
C ARG A 382 -43.00 -4.32 -22.03
N TYR A 383 -42.76 -3.05 -21.68
CA TYR A 383 -43.17 -1.92 -22.52
C TYR A 383 -42.32 -1.79 -23.79
N THR A 384 -41.06 -2.25 -23.78
CA THR A 384 -40.24 -2.31 -25.00
C THR A 384 -40.60 -3.49 -25.91
N SER A 385 -41.31 -4.52 -25.42
CA SER A 385 -41.79 -5.63 -26.25
C SER A 385 -43.21 -5.44 -26.80
N ILE A 386 -43.98 -4.48 -26.27
CA ILE A 386 -45.39 -4.24 -26.65
C ILE A 386 -45.55 -3.14 -27.72
N ALA A 387 -44.47 -2.43 -28.09
CA ALA A 387 -44.50 -1.47 -29.20
C ALA A 387 -44.69 -2.12 -30.60
N ASN A 388 -44.77 -3.45 -30.71
CA ASN A 388 -44.93 -4.20 -31.97
C ASN A 388 -46.11 -5.20 -31.95
N GLY A 389 -47.23 -4.87 -31.31
CA GLY A 389 -48.40 -5.76 -31.32
C GLY A 389 -49.72 -5.01 -31.26
N ASP A 390 -50.29 -4.74 -32.43
CA ASP A 390 -51.70 -4.35 -32.60
C ASP A 390 -52.62 -5.49 -32.15
N THR A 391 -53.53 -5.22 -31.21
CA THR A 391 -54.93 -5.68 -31.25
C THR A 391 -55.76 -4.98 -30.17
N ARG A 392 -56.86 -4.36 -30.60
CA ARG A 392 -57.96 -3.84 -29.79
C ARG A 392 -58.77 -5.00 -29.19
N GLU A 393 -59.07 -4.96 -27.90
CA GLU A 393 -60.29 -5.56 -27.35
C GLU A 393 -60.84 -4.67 -26.22
N ASP A 394 -62.15 -4.43 -26.30
CA ASP A 394 -62.97 -3.63 -25.40
C ASP A 394 -63.18 -4.34 -24.05
N VAL A 395 -63.16 -3.60 -22.93
CA VAL A 395 -63.66 -4.11 -21.64
C VAL A 395 -64.58 -3.07 -20.98
N SER A 396 -65.77 -3.57 -20.70
CA SER A 396 -66.94 -2.98 -20.08
C SER A 396 -66.75 -2.54 -18.62
N THR A 397 -67.32 -1.38 -18.31
CA THR A 397 -67.59 -0.84 -16.97
C THR A 397 -68.48 -1.75 -16.12
N GLU A 398 -68.03 -2.10 -14.92
CA GLU A 398 -68.89 -2.57 -13.83
C GLU A 398 -68.57 -1.80 -12.53
N LYS A 399 -69.62 -1.20 -11.95
CA LYS A 399 -69.61 -0.45 -10.68
C LYS A 399 -69.80 -1.42 -9.51
N MET A 400 -69.15 -1.16 -8.37
CA MET A 400 -69.57 -1.69 -7.06
C MET A 400 -69.65 -0.57 -6.01
N PRO A 401 -70.50 -0.74 -4.96
CA PRO A 401 -71.19 0.36 -4.32
C PRO A 401 -70.64 0.80 -2.94
N LEU A 402 -71.29 1.87 -2.50
CA LEU A 402 -71.12 2.76 -1.36
C LEU A 402 -71.37 2.12 0.02
N VAL A 403 -70.43 2.40 0.95
CA VAL A 403 -70.57 2.76 2.39
C VAL A 403 -71.47 1.92 3.31
N GLU A 404 -70.86 1.43 4.39
CA GLU A 404 -71.53 1.18 5.67
C GLU A 404 -70.96 2.13 6.73
N ARG A 405 -71.82 3.02 7.25
CA ARG A 405 -71.55 3.95 8.35
C ARG A 405 -71.76 3.22 9.68
N LEU A 406 -70.80 3.32 10.61
CA LEU A 406 -71.00 3.00 12.02
C LEU A 406 -70.83 4.27 12.86
N ARG A 407 -71.92 4.66 13.55
CA ARG A 407 -71.95 5.68 14.60
C ARG A 407 -71.28 5.13 15.87
N LEU A 408 -70.50 5.95 16.56
CA LEU A 408 -70.11 5.73 17.96
C LEU A 408 -70.92 6.66 18.86
N ASP A 409 -71.61 6.07 19.84
CA ASP A 409 -72.18 6.78 20.98
C ASP A 409 -71.08 7.05 22.03
N GLU A 410 -71.08 8.31 22.47
CA GLU A 410 -70.72 8.88 23.76
C GLU A 410 -70.27 7.90 24.88
N ILE A 411 -68.99 7.95 25.27
CA ILE A 411 -68.55 7.57 26.63
C ILE A 411 -67.65 8.68 27.20
N VAL A 412 -68.08 9.10 28.38
CA VAL A 412 -67.57 10.12 29.30
C VAL A 412 -66.07 10.01 29.57
N SER A 413 -65.45 11.18 29.56
CA SER A 413 -64.08 11.49 29.97
C SER A 413 -63.73 10.98 31.38
N SER A 414 -62.68 10.17 31.45
CA SER A 414 -61.79 10.15 32.61
C SER A 414 -60.37 10.41 32.13
N TYR A 415 -59.83 11.58 32.45
CA TYR A 415 -58.42 11.89 32.29
C TYR A 415 -57.56 10.80 32.96
N PRO A 416 -56.60 10.17 32.25
CA PRO A 416 -55.42 9.65 32.89
C PRO A 416 -54.37 10.76 32.89
N GLU A 417 -54.20 11.40 34.05
CA GLU A 417 -52.97 12.13 34.33
C GLU A 417 -51.77 11.16 34.20
N LEU A 418 -50.75 11.62 33.45
CA LEU A 418 -49.45 11.00 33.19
C LEU A 418 -49.44 9.61 32.50
N GLY A 419 -49.55 9.63 31.18
CA GLY A 419 -48.97 8.60 30.28
C GLY A 419 -47.43 8.61 30.29
N PRO A 420 -46.78 7.55 29.80
CA PRO A 420 -45.59 6.93 30.41
C PRO A 420 -44.30 7.75 30.27
N THR A 421 -43.49 7.80 31.33
CA THR A 421 -42.12 8.32 31.30
C THR A 421 -41.16 7.33 30.64
N VAL A 422 -40.67 7.70 29.45
CA VAL A 422 -39.65 7.02 28.64
C VAL A 422 -38.87 8.13 27.91
N PRO A 423 -37.58 8.00 27.55
CA PRO A 423 -36.47 7.19 28.05
C PRO A 423 -35.35 8.11 28.63
N ASP A 424 -35.02 7.98 29.92
CA ASP A 424 -33.86 8.67 30.53
C ASP A 424 -33.35 7.92 31.80
N GLY A 425 -33.79 6.67 32.03
CA GLY A 425 -33.53 5.91 33.26
C GLY A 425 -33.41 4.39 33.06
N GLY A 426 -32.93 3.69 34.09
CA GLY A 426 -32.79 2.22 34.09
C GLY A 426 -31.85 1.70 33.00
N TYR A 427 -32.38 0.93 32.04
CA TYR A 427 -31.62 0.27 30.98
C TYR A 427 -30.89 1.24 30.05
N SER A 428 -31.36 2.49 29.88
CA SER A 428 -30.66 3.51 29.08
C SER A 428 -29.24 3.79 29.57
N TRP A 429 -28.98 3.68 30.89
CA TRP A 429 -27.62 3.84 31.45
C TRP A 429 -26.70 2.65 31.13
N PHE A 430 -27.25 1.45 31.02
CA PHE A 430 -26.49 0.29 30.54
C PHE A 430 -26.18 0.41 29.04
N VAL A 431 -27.12 0.93 28.25
CA VAL A 431 -26.86 1.25 26.83
C VAL A 431 -25.76 2.30 26.72
N LEU A 432 -25.77 3.36 27.54
CA LEU A 432 -24.69 4.34 27.60
C LEU A 432 -23.35 3.69 27.97
N LEU A 433 -23.32 2.78 28.94
CA LEU A 433 -22.11 2.02 29.28
C LEU A 433 -21.59 1.20 28.08
N GLY A 434 -22.49 0.58 27.32
CA GLY A 434 -22.12 -0.12 26.08
C GLY A 434 -21.52 0.81 25.03
N VAL A 435 -22.10 2.00 24.85
CA VAL A 435 -21.58 3.04 23.96
C VAL A 435 -20.21 3.54 24.44
N VAL A 436 -20.01 3.70 25.75
CA VAL A 436 -18.71 4.08 26.34
C VAL A 436 -17.60 3.07 25.96
N PHE A 437 -17.85 1.77 26.06
CA PHE A 437 -16.85 0.76 25.67
C PHE A 437 -16.50 0.79 24.17
N ILE A 438 -17.50 1.04 23.33
CA ILE A 438 -17.32 1.21 21.89
C ILE A 438 -16.43 2.43 21.59
N GLN A 439 -16.68 3.55 22.27
CA GLN A 439 -15.98 4.81 22.01
C GLN A 439 -14.55 4.84 22.58
N ILE A 440 -14.26 4.06 23.63
CA ILE A 440 -12.89 3.91 24.16
C ILE A 440 -11.97 3.21 23.14
N THR A 441 -12.49 2.33 22.30
CA THR A 441 -11.68 1.33 21.59
C THR A 441 -11.60 1.62 20.09
N VAL A 442 -12.74 1.84 19.42
CA VAL A 442 -12.79 1.96 17.95
C VAL A 442 -12.06 3.20 17.42
N PRO A 443 -12.27 4.42 17.94
CA PRO A 443 -11.51 5.61 17.51
C PRO A 443 -10.01 5.49 17.80
N SER A 444 -9.66 4.81 18.89
CA SER A 444 -8.29 4.64 19.38
C SER A 444 -7.43 3.73 18.52
N VAL A 445 -8.02 2.97 17.58
CA VAL A 445 -7.30 2.14 16.61
C VAL A 445 -6.28 2.96 15.81
N LEU A 446 -6.56 4.23 15.48
CA LEU A 446 -5.60 5.10 14.80
C LEU A 446 -4.33 5.34 15.62
N SER A 447 -4.50 5.62 16.91
CA SER A 447 -3.39 5.83 17.84
C SER A 447 -2.59 4.54 18.11
N MET A 448 -3.27 3.39 18.10
CA MET A 448 -2.64 2.07 18.17
C MET A 448 -1.71 1.82 16.98
N TYR A 449 -2.16 2.08 15.75
CA TYR A 449 -1.33 1.93 14.56
C TYR A 449 -0.18 2.94 14.49
N GLY A 450 -0.34 4.14 15.06
CA GLY A 450 0.78 5.07 15.27
C GLY A 450 1.90 4.49 16.11
N ILE A 451 1.56 3.74 17.18
CA ILE A 451 2.56 3.05 18.00
C ILE A 451 3.22 1.89 17.26
N VAL A 452 2.42 1.08 16.55
CA VAL A 452 2.92 -0.03 15.72
C VAL A 452 3.94 0.50 14.68
N ARG A 453 3.66 1.65 14.06
CA ARG A 453 4.58 2.30 13.13
C ARG A 453 5.89 2.71 13.81
N GLY A 454 5.82 3.37 14.97
CA GLY A 454 7.01 3.74 15.73
C GLY A 454 7.88 2.52 16.12
N TYR A 455 7.24 1.42 16.50
CA TYR A 455 7.92 0.17 16.83
C TYR A 455 8.64 -0.46 15.63
N LEU A 456 8.03 -0.41 14.44
CA LEU A 456 8.64 -0.91 13.20
C LEU A 456 9.93 -0.16 12.84
N ILE A 457 9.87 1.18 12.91
CA ILE A 457 11.02 2.05 12.60
C ILE A 457 12.18 1.81 13.57
N THR A 458 11.88 1.53 14.84
CA THR A 458 12.89 1.28 15.88
C THR A 458 13.65 -0.05 15.66
N ASN A 459 12.99 -1.07 15.11
CA ASN A 459 13.57 -2.42 15.00
C ASN A 459 14.20 -2.74 13.64
N ASP A 460 13.73 -2.15 12.54
CA ASP A 460 14.29 -2.35 11.20
C ASP A 460 14.49 -0.99 10.49
N PRO A 461 15.67 -0.37 10.60
CA PRO A 461 15.95 0.93 9.99
C PRO A 461 16.01 0.92 8.46
N SER A 462 16.05 -0.26 7.82
CA SER A 462 15.96 -0.41 6.35
C SER A 462 14.53 -0.29 5.81
N LEU A 463 13.51 -0.38 6.66
CA LEU A 463 12.09 -0.11 6.31
C LEU A 463 11.76 1.40 6.26
N TYR A 464 12.78 2.26 6.42
CA TYR A 464 12.69 3.72 6.47
C TYR A 464 12.06 4.39 5.23
N PHE A 465 12.08 3.74 4.06
CA PHE A 465 11.76 4.44 2.80
C PHE A 465 10.35 4.25 2.23
N ASP A 466 9.47 3.44 2.86
CA ASP A 466 8.17 3.16 2.24
C ASP A 466 6.98 3.45 3.16
N LEU A 467 6.42 4.66 3.03
CA LEU A 467 5.13 5.04 3.63
C LEU A 467 4.00 4.07 3.23
N TRP A 468 4.19 3.37 2.10
CA TRP A 468 3.25 2.43 1.49
C TRP A 468 3.61 0.96 1.70
N SER A 469 4.43 0.65 2.71
CA SER A 469 4.57 -0.72 3.18
C SER A 469 3.20 -1.33 3.50
N GLU A 470 3.02 -2.65 3.30
CA GLU A 470 1.73 -3.34 3.41
C GLU A 470 1.01 -3.09 4.76
N VAL A 471 1.75 -2.81 5.84
CA VAL A 471 1.21 -2.59 7.19
C VAL A 471 0.79 -1.13 7.44
N THR A 472 1.45 -0.14 6.81
CA THR A 472 1.16 1.30 6.99
C THR A 472 0.04 1.83 6.12
N LEU A 473 -0.37 1.09 5.08
CA LEU A 473 -1.55 1.38 4.26
C LEU A 473 -2.89 1.11 5.00
N ALA A 474 -2.89 0.19 5.99
CA ALA A 474 -4.11 -0.27 6.65
C ALA A 474 -4.91 0.85 7.37
N PRO A 475 -4.30 1.79 8.11
CA PRO A 475 -5.03 2.89 8.76
C PRO A 475 -5.66 3.90 7.78
N LEU A 476 -5.01 4.12 6.63
CA LEU A 476 -5.54 5.02 5.60
C LEU A 476 -6.80 4.40 4.95
N LEU A 477 -6.71 3.11 4.59
CA LEU A 477 -7.86 2.36 4.10
C LEU A 477 -8.97 2.28 5.15
N PHE A 478 -8.62 2.14 6.44
CA PHE A 478 -9.58 2.17 7.54
C PHE A 478 -10.41 3.45 7.57
N VAL A 479 -9.80 4.64 7.54
CA VAL A 479 -10.54 5.91 7.58
C VAL A 479 -11.35 6.15 6.30
N ALA A 480 -10.78 5.78 5.14
CA ALA A 480 -11.47 5.87 3.87
C ALA A 480 -12.74 5.02 3.83
N PHE A 481 -12.62 3.72 4.13
CA PHE A 481 -13.74 2.79 4.09
C PHE A 481 -14.73 2.97 5.23
N TRP A 482 -14.30 3.52 6.38
CA TRP A 482 -15.24 4.00 7.40
C TRP A 482 -16.15 5.08 6.79
N SER A 483 -15.58 6.12 6.19
CA SER A 483 -16.36 7.22 5.61
C SER A 483 -17.24 6.77 4.42
N LEU A 484 -16.76 5.82 3.60
CA LEU A 484 -17.53 5.25 2.49
C LEU A 484 -18.70 4.38 2.96
N ALA A 485 -18.55 3.68 4.09
CA ALA A 485 -19.55 2.78 4.63
C ALA A 485 -20.67 3.51 5.39
N ASP A 486 -20.40 4.67 6.00
CA ASP A 486 -21.35 5.42 6.86
C ASP A 486 -22.77 5.56 6.29
N PRO A 487 -22.97 5.95 5.00
CA PRO A 487 -24.32 6.07 4.45
C PRO A 487 -25.04 4.73 4.29
N TRP A 488 -24.29 3.68 3.93
CA TRP A 488 -24.84 2.33 3.77
C TRP A 488 -25.19 1.75 5.12
N THR A 489 -24.34 1.93 6.12
CA THR A 489 -24.58 1.53 7.49
C THR A 489 -25.87 2.15 8.02
N LYS A 490 -26.05 3.47 7.85
CA LYS A 490 -27.27 4.18 8.27
C LYS A 490 -28.53 3.58 7.62
N ALA A 491 -28.49 3.37 6.30
CA ALA A 491 -29.57 2.72 5.58
C ALA A 491 -29.85 1.29 6.08
N ILE A 492 -28.81 0.50 6.37
CA ILE A 492 -28.93 -0.86 6.91
C ILE A 492 -29.52 -0.83 8.32
N THR A 493 -29.07 0.07 9.19
CA THR A 493 -29.59 0.21 10.56
C THR A 493 -31.03 0.67 10.60
N ASP A 494 -31.46 1.49 9.63
CA ASP A 494 -32.86 1.91 9.50
C ASP A 494 -33.76 0.75 9.01
N LEU A 495 -33.19 -0.16 8.22
CA LEU A 495 -33.87 -1.37 7.75
C LEU A 495 -33.85 -2.51 8.77
N ALA A 496 -32.81 -2.60 9.61
CA ALA A 496 -32.53 -3.75 10.46
C ALA A 496 -33.16 -3.57 11.83
N SER A 497 -34.14 -4.41 12.15
CA SER A 497 -34.86 -4.38 13.42
C SER A 497 -34.05 -4.86 14.63
N ILE A 498 -32.80 -5.28 14.45
CA ILE A 498 -31.97 -5.91 15.50
C ILE A 498 -30.57 -5.27 15.54
N PRO A 499 -30.33 -4.26 16.42
CA PRO A 499 -29.06 -3.54 16.49
C PRO A 499 -27.90 -4.49 16.88
N ARG A 500 -28.11 -5.36 17.89
CA ARG A 500 -27.11 -6.36 18.34
C ARG A 500 -26.46 -7.15 17.22
N LEU A 501 -27.23 -7.56 16.21
CA LEU A 501 -26.71 -8.36 15.11
C LEU A 501 -25.76 -7.53 14.24
N VAL A 502 -26.14 -6.29 13.93
CA VAL A 502 -25.33 -5.34 13.17
C VAL A 502 -24.03 -5.03 13.93
N GLY A 503 -24.12 -4.84 15.25
CA GLY A 503 -22.97 -4.55 16.10
C GLY A 503 -21.99 -5.72 16.18
N ILE A 504 -22.49 -6.95 16.33
CA ILE A 504 -21.66 -8.17 16.33
C ILE A 504 -20.97 -8.36 14.97
N ILE A 505 -21.68 -8.12 13.86
CA ILE A 505 -21.07 -8.15 12.52
C ILE A 505 -19.95 -7.11 12.43
N GLY A 506 -20.19 -5.89 12.92
CA GLY A 506 -19.17 -4.84 12.97
C GLY A 506 -17.92 -5.22 13.78
N VAL A 507 -18.10 -5.81 14.96
CA VAL A 507 -16.99 -6.30 15.80
C VAL A 507 -16.23 -7.47 15.15
N ALA A 508 -16.95 -8.39 14.48
CA ALA A 508 -16.32 -9.47 13.72
C ALA A 508 -15.46 -8.94 12.56
N LEU A 509 -15.93 -7.90 11.85
CA LEU A 509 -15.17 -7.22 10.79
C LEU A 509 -13.92 -6.52 11.35
N LEU A 510 -14.05 -5.79 12.47
CA LEU A 510 -12.92 -5.12 13.15
C LEU A 510 -11.83 -6.10 13.57
N THR A 511 -12.22 -7.18 14.25
CA THR A 511 -11.29 -8.22 14.72
C THR A 511 -10.63 -8.95 13.56
N THR A 512 -11.38 -9.27 12.50
CA THR A 512 -10.84 -9.89 11.29
C THR A 512 -9.83 -8.99 10.60
N GLY A 513 -10.10 -7.68 10.50
CA GLY A 513 -9.18 -6.70 9.92
C GLY A 513 -7.85 -6.59 10.67
N VAL A 514 -7.88 -6.53 12.01
CA VAL A 514 -6.65 -6.47 12.82
C VAL A 514 -5.85 -7.77 12.76
N ILE A 515 -6.52 -8.93 12.81
CA ILE A 515 -5.86 -10.24 12.69
C ILE A 515 -5.23 -10.40 11.29
N ALA A 516 -5.95 -9.99 10.24
CA ALA A 516 -5.44 -9.99 8.87
C ALA A 516 -4.21 -9.09 8.75
N SER A 517 -4.23 -7.90 9.35
CA SER A 517 -3.08 -6.97 9.40
C SER A 517 -1.86 -7.59 10.09
N GLY A 518 -2.05 -8.34 11.19
CA GLY A 518 -0.97 -9.08 11.86
C GLY A 518 -0.37 -10.22 11.03
N TYR A 519 -1.10 -10.76 10.05
CA TYR A 519 -0.60 -11.80 9.14
C TYR A 519 0.32 -11.23 8.04
N LEU A 520 0.12 -9.95 7.66
CA LEU A 520 0.92 -9.26 6.62
C LEU A 520 2.40 -9.20 6.96
N ALA A 521 2.72 -9.05 8.26
CA ALA A 521 4.08 -9.04 8.77
C ALA A 521 4.86 -10.35 8.53
N THR A 522 4.29 -11.35 7.84
CA THR A 522 4.92 -12.63 7.51
C THR A 522 5.36 -12.78 6.04
N GLY A 523 5.08 -11.80 5.17
CA GLY A 523 5.66 -11.71 3.81
C GLY A 523 5.26 -12.83 2.82
N GLY A 524 4.10 -13.45 3.00
CA GLY A 524 3.59 -14.49 2.07
C GLY A 524 2.85 -13.93 0.86
N VAL A 525 2.68 -14.71 -0.22
CA VAL A 525 1.92 -14.30 -1.43
C VAL A 525 0.44 -13.94 -1.12
N GLY A 526 -0.15 -14.53 -0.07
CA GLY A 526 -1.47 -14.14 0.44
C GLY A 526 -1.47 -12.87 1.32
N ALA A 527 -0.29 -12.36 1.70
CA ALA A 527 -0.17 -11.10 2.46
C ALA A 527 -0.55 -9.91 1.57
N TYR A 528 -0.12 -9.87 0.31
CA TYR A 528 -0.45 -8.76 -0.59
C TYR A 528 -1.97 -8.51 -0.74
N LEU A 529 -2.76 -9.57 -0.96
CA LEU A 529 -4.22 -9.46 -1.08
C LEU A 529 -4.90 -9.18 0.26
N ALA A 530 -4.36 -9.72 1.36
CA ALA A 530 -4.84 -9.46 2.71
C ALA A 530 -4.54 -8.02 3.17
N GLY A 531 -3.49 -7.39 2.65
CA GLY A 531 -3.03 -6.06 3.09
C GLY A 531 -3.92 -4.94 2.59
N LEU A 532 -4.26 -5.01 1.30
CA LEU A 532 -5.21 -4.11 0.66
C LEU A 532 -6.64 -4.27 1.19
N SER A 533 -6.99 -5.44 1.74
CA SER A 533 -8.35 -5.71 2.23
C SER A 533 -8.51 -5.53 3.74
N ALA A 534 -7.47 -5.74 4.55
CA ALA A 534 -7.54 -5.68 6.01
C ALA A 534 -8.04 -4.31 6.54
N GLY A 535 -7.46 -3.22 6.04
CA GLY A 535 -7.87 -1.86 6.43
C GLY A 535 -9.29 -1.53 5.98
N ALA A 536 -9.69 -1.96 4.78
CA ALA A 536 -11.02 -1.73 4.25
C ALA A 536 -12.10 -2.46 5.06
N VAL A 537 -11.87 -3.74 5.37
CA VAL A 537 -12.76 -4.58 6.20
C VAL A 537 -12.91 -3.98 7.60
N MET A 538 -11.80 -3.55 8.21
CA MET A 538 -11.81 -2.87 9.51
C MET A 538 -12.60 -1.57 9.49
N GLY A 539 -12.47 -0.76 8.42
CA GLY A 539 -13.19 0.50 8.24
C GLY A 539 -14.71 0.32 8.16
N ILE A 540 -15.17 -0.68 7.40
CA ILE A 540 -16.59 -1.04 7.31
C ILE A 540 -17.12 -1.49 8.69
N GLY A 541 -16.34 -2.30 9.41
CA GLY A 541 -16.69 -2.73 10.77
C GLY A 541 -16.82 -1.55 11.76
N ALA A 542 -15.90 -0.59 11.71
CA ALA A 542 -15.97 0.62 12.54
C ALA A 542 -17.24 1.44 12.27
N SER A 543 -17.60 1.61 11.00
CA SER A 543 -18.83 2.30 10.61
C SER A 543 -20.06 1.65 11.24
N PHE A 544 -20.18 0.31 11.13
CA PHE A 544 -21.31 -0.45 11.70
C PHE A 544 -21.47 -0.21 13.19
N VAL A 545 -20.38 -0.40 13.95
CA VAL A 545 -20.43 -0.27 15.41
C VAL A 545 -20.68 1.18 15.84
N ILE A 546 -20.03 2.17 15.21
CA ILE A 546 -20.14 3.57 15.62
C ILE A 546 -21.49 4.15 15.26
N VAL A 547 -21.93 4.04 14.00
CA VAL A 547 -23.21 4.60 13.54
C VAL A 547 -24.38 4.00 14.33
N GLU A 548 -24.36 2.69 14.54
CA GLU A 548 -25.39 2.01 15.35
C GLU A 548 -25.39 2.52 16.80
N SER A 549 -24.22 2.61 17.44
CA SER A 549 -24.11 3.07 18.82
C SER A 549 -24.68 4.49 19.00
N GLU A 550 -24.50 5.37 18.01
CA GLU A 550 -25.01 6.74 18.06
C GLU A 550 -26.52 6.82 17.82
N ILE A 551 -27.06 6.04 16.88
CA ILE A 551 -28.51 5.98 16.63
C ILE A 551 -29.22 5.43 17.86
N VAL A 552 -28.71 4.36 18.46
CA VAL A 552 -29.28 3.74 19.66
C VAL A 552 -29.21 4.71 20.85
N LEU A 553 -28.09 5.43 21.02
CA LEU A 553 -27.93 6.41 22.10
C LEU A 553 -28.95 7.55 21.99
N ARG A 554 -29.11 8.14 20.80
CA ARG A 554 -30.06 9.24 20.56
C ARG A 554 -31.53 8.81 20.74
N LYS A 555 -31.84 7.52 20.55
CA LYS A 555 -33.17 6.95 20.82
C LYS A 555 -33.45 6.70 22.32
N HIS A 556 -32.41 6.56 23.16
CA HIS A 556 -32.53 6.21 24.59
C HIS A 556 -32.48 7.40 25.56
N PHE A 557 -32.05 8.56 25.09
CA PHE A 557 -31.97 9.78 25.89
C PHE A 557 -32.64 10.91 25.12
N ARG A 558 -33.68 11.51 25.72
CA ARG A 558 -34.34 12.70 25.17
C ARG A 558 -33.98 13.95 25.98
N VAL A 559 -34.16 13.91 27.30
CA VAL A 559 -33.89 15.08 28.16
C VAL A 559 -32.41 15.16 28.52
N ARG A 560 -31.76 14.02 28.81
CA ARG A 560 -30.35 13.96 29.25
C ARG A 560 -29.37 13.72 28.10
N LEU A 561 -29.79 13.95 26.85
CA LEU A 561 -28.97 13.71 25.66
C LEU A 561 -27.65 14.49 25.66
N PRO A 562 -27.60 15.79 26.02
CA PRO A 562 -26.33 16.53 26.05
C PRO A 562 -25.30 15.92 27.01
N LEU A 563 -25.76 15.42 28.17
CA LEU A 563 -24.92 14.76 29.16
C LEU A 563 -24.47 13.36 28.70
N ALA A 564 -25.34 12.63 27.99
CA ALA A 564 -24.96 11.35 27.40
C ALA A 564 -23.91 11.51 26.30
N LEU A 565 -24.03 12.54 25.45
CA LEU A 565 -23.07 12.88 24.40
C LEU A 565 -21.73 13.34 24.97
N THR A 566 -21.71 14.07 26.09
CA THR A 566 -20.45 14.47 26.73
C THR A 566 -19.73 13.27 27.33
N LEU A 567 -20.44 12.36 27.99
CA LEU A 567 -19.85 11.13 28.51
C LEU A 567 -19.30 10.24 27.39
N LYS A 568 -19.99 10.19 26.25
CA LYS A 568 -19.50 9.54 25.01
C LYS A 568 -18.16 10.12 24.55
N ASN A 569 -18.03 11.45 24.53
CA ASN A 569 -16.81 12.12 24.10
C ASN A 569 -15.66 11.94 25.12
N ILE A 570 -15.95 11.98 26.42
CA ILE A 570 -14.95 11.69 27.46
C ILE A 570 -14.43 10.26 27.32
N ALA A 571 -15.29 9.29 27.01
CA ALA A 571 -14.90 7.91 26.76
C ALA A 571 -13.90 7.79 25.59
N MET A 572 -14.11 8.56 24.52
CA MET A 572 -13.15 8.62 23.39
C MET A 572 -11.76 9.12 23.84
N SER A 573 -11.70 10.15 24.69
CA SER A 573 -10.45 10.68 25.25
C SER A 573 -9.74 9.69 26.17
N VAL A 574 -10.48 8.90 26.96
CA VAL A 574 -9.94 7.79 27.75
C VAL A 574 -9.31 6.75 26.83
N GLY A 575 -9.94 6.47 25.70
CA GLY A 575 -9.39 5.61 24.65
C GLY A 575 -8.04 6.08 24.12
N PHE A 576 -7.97 7.34 23.67
CA PHE A 576 -6.74 7.92 23.12
C PHE A 576 -5.57 7.97 24.11
N THR A 577 -5.81 7.92 25.42
CA THR A 577 -4.74 7.84 26.43
C THR A 577 -4.35 6.41 26.77
N LEU A 578 -5.33 5.52 26.99
CA LEU A 578 -5.08 4.17 27.50
C LEU A 578 -4.56 3.22 26.41
N VAL A 579 -5.13 3.28 25.21
CA VAL A 579 -4.84 2.31 24.14
C VAL A 579 -3.40 2.40 23.65
N PRO A 580 -2.79 3.58 23.38
CA PRO A 580 -1.38 3.67 22.99
C PRO A 580 -0.43 3.07 24.04
N ALA A 581 -0.68 3.33 25.32
CA ALA A 581 0.13 2.80 26.42
C ALA A 581 0.02 1.27 26.51
N LEU A 582 -1.19 0.73 26.41
CA LEU A 582 -1.43 -0.72 26.37
C LEU A 582 -0.76 -1.37 25.14
N THR A 583 -0.84 -0.71 24.00
CA THR A 583 -0.26 -1.18 22.72
C THR A 583 1.26 -1.31 22.84
N GLN A 584 1.92 -0.30 23.40
CA GLN A 584 3.35 -0.35 23.65
C GLN A 584 3.70 -1.48 24.64
N PHE A 585 2.94 -1.63 25.71
CA PHE A 585 3.19 -2.69 26.70
C PHE A 585 3.12 -4.09 26.06
N LEU A 586 2.13 -4.32 25.20
CA LEU A 586 1.98 -5.58 24.46
C LEU A 586 3.14 -5.81 23.48
N LEU A 587 3.53 -4.79 22.72
CA LEU A 587 4.64 -4.87 21.75
C LEU A 587 6.02 -4.98 22.42
N ALA A 588 6.21 -4.41 23.60
CA ALA A 588 7.47 -4.53 24.33
C ALA A 588 7.69 -5.94 24.90
N LYS A 589 6.60 -6.67 25.19
CA LYS A 589 6.65 -8.02 25.75
C LYS A 589 6.59 -9.13 24.70
N THR A 590 6.18 -8.83 23.48
CA THR A 590 5.90 -9.83 22.43
C THR A 590 6.45 -9.42 21.07
N ASP A 591 6.62 -10.37 20.15
CA ASP A 591 6.97 -10.06 18.76
C ASP A 591 5.83 -9.29 18.06
N LEU A 592 6.15 -8.43 17.08
CA LEU A 592 5.19 -7.63 16.28
C LEU A 592 3.92 -8.41 15.88
N LYS A 593 4.07 -9.64 15.39
CA LYS A 593 2.96 -10.51 14.96
C LYS A 593 2.04 -10.87 16.12
N THR A 594 2.62 -11.31 17.23
CA THR A 594 1.88 -11.70 18.43
C THR A 594 1.27 -10.48 19.09
N GLY A 595 1.99 -9.35 19.11
CA GLY A 595 1.49 -8.06 19.57
C GLY A 595 0.24 -7.64 18.82
N LEU A 596 0.27 -7.58 17.49
CA LEU A 596 -0.89 -7.24 16.65
C LEU A 596 -2.06 -8.21 16.85
N LEU A 597 -1.81 -9.51 17.02
CA LEU A 597 -2.88 -10.48 17.30
C LEU A 597 -3.48 -10.28 18.70
N LEU A 598 -2.66 -9.97 19.70
CA LEU A 598 -3.12 -9.65 21.05
C LEU A 598 -3.87 -8.31 21.10
N MET A 599 -3.65 -7.40 20.14
CA MET A 599 -4.45 -6.18 20.04
C MET A 599 -5.92 -6.46 19.74
N ALA A 600 -6.28 -7.63 19.19
CA ALA A 600 -7.68 -8.02 19.05
C ALA A 600 -8.42 -8.11 20.41
N ILE A 601 -7.69 -8.30 21.52
CA ILE A 601 -8.24 -8.31 22.89
C ILE A 601 -8.84 -6.93 23.24
N THR A 602 -8.33 -5.84 22.64
CA THR A 602 -8.87 -4.50 22.86
C THR A 602 -10.32 -4.35 22.37
N PHE A 603 -10.81 -5.26 21.52
CA PHE A 603 -12.21 -5.29 21.07
C PHE A 603 -13.13 -6.15 21.96
N VAL A 604 -12.63 -6.85 22.97
CA VAL A 604 -13.51 -7.59 23.90
C VAL A 604 -14.52 -6.66 24.60
N PRO A 605 -14.14 -5.46 25.09
CA PRO A 605 -15.09 -4.47 25.58
C PRO A 605 -16.13 -4.04 24.52
N THR A 606 -15.76 -3.96 23.24
CA THR A 606 -16.72 -3.62 22.16
C THR A 606 -17.73 -4.72 21.91
N ALA A 607 -17.30 -5.99 21.96
CA ALA A 607 -18.20 -7.13 21.85
C ALA A 607 -19.22 -7.11 22.99
N LEU A 608 -18.77 -6.85 24.22
CA LEU A 608 -19.66 -6.70 25.37
C LEU A 608 -20.59 -5.48 25.23
N GLY A 609 -20.08 -4.35 24.74
CA GLY A 609 -20.87 -3.13 24.53
C GLY A 609 -21.97 -3.30 23.49
N THR A 610 -21.68 -3.93 22.36
CA THR A 610 -22.64 -4.20 21.27
C THR A 610 -23.74 -5.19 21.67
N LEU A 611 -23.44 -6.16 22.54
CA LEU A 611 -24.45 -7.07 23.10
C LEU A 611 -25.49 -6.36 23.97
N ILE A 612 -25.11 -5.24 24.60
CA ILE A 612 -25.99 -4.43 25.45
C ILE A 612 -26.93 -3.55 24.60
N LEU A 613 -26.57 -3.23 23.35
CA LEU A 613 -27.39 -2.38 22.48
C LEU A 613 -28.75 -3.04 22.22
N ARG A 614 -29.83 -2.28 22.37
CA ARG A 614 -31.20 -2.73 22.07
C ARG A 614 -32.00 -1.48 21.74
N PHE A 615 -32.85 -1.50 20.72
CA PHE A 615 -33.79 -0.39 20.50
C PHE A 615 -34.85 -0.35 21.61
N PRO A 616 -35.34 0.85 21.99
CA PRO A 616 -36.46 0.94 22.91
C PRO A 616 -37.70 0.31 22.28
N THR A 617 -38.58 -0.31 23.08
CA THR A 617 -39.82 -0.87 22.57
C THR A 617 -40.69 0.25 21.95
N PRO A 618 -41.21 0.07 20.72
CA PRO A 618 -42.06 1.07 20.10
C PRO A 618 -43.26 1.35 21.00
N GLN A 619 -43.45 2.61 21.37
CA GLN A 619 -44.64 3.03 22.10
C GLN A 619 -45.80 3.03 21.13
N ARG A 620 -46.85 2.25 21.41
CA ARG A 620 -48.12 2.45 20.73
C ARG A 620 -48.60 3.86 21.08
N ALA A 621 -48.62 4.75 20.10
CA ALA A 621 -49.35 6.01 20.22
C ALA A 621 -50.77 5.66 20.67
N SER A 622 -51.27 6.33 21.71
CA SER A 622 -52.68 6.21 22.03
C SER A 622 -53.48 6.74 20.83
N PRO A 623 -54.58 6.08 20.42
CA PRO A 623 -55.33 6.43 19.22
C PRO A 623 -55.93 7.85 19.23
N TYR A 624 -55.83 8.58 20.36
CA TYR A 624 -56.40 9.91 20.55
C TYR A 624 -55.57 11.06 19.94
N ARG A 625 -54.33 10.83 19.51
CA ARG A 625 -53.51 11.90 18.92
C ARG A 625 -53.82 12.16 17.44
N LEU A 626 -54.53 11.25 16.77
CA LEU A 626 -54.89 11.36 15.36
C LEU A 626 -56.25 12.04 15.13
N LEU A 627 -57.02 12.29 16.19
CA LEU A 627 -58.38 12.87 16.11
C LEU A 627 -58.42 14.38 16.39
N LEU A 628 -57.28 15.00 16.73
CA LEU A 628 -57.18 16.44 17.00
C LEU A 628 -56.59 17.24 15.82
N THR A 629 -56.25 16.57 14.72
CA THR A 629 -55.70 17.23 13.52
C THR A 629 -56.69 17.37 12.37
N ASP A 630 -57.87 16.74 12.45
CA ASP A 630 -58.84 16.68 11.34
C ASP A 630 -60.03 17.66 11.46
N GLU A 631 -60.22 18.39 12.58
CA GLU A 631 -61.33 19.36 12.70
C GLU A 631 -60.98 20.80 12.24
N ASP A 632 -59.71 21.12 11.97
CA ASP A 632 -59.31 22.51 11.63
C ASP A 632 -58.95 22.75 10.15
N ASN A 633 -59.09 21.75 9.26
CA ASN A 633 -58.72 21.88 7.83
C ASN A 633 -59.89 21.90 6.83
N GLU A 634 -61.13 22.15 7.26
CA GLU A 634 -62.21 22.53 6.34
C GLU A 634 -62.32 24.06 6.20
N LEU A 635 -61.37 24.71 5.50
CA LEU A 635 -61.66 25.96 4.79
C LEU A 635 -60.70 26.22 3.60
N GLY A 636 -61.00 25.58 2.46
CA GLY A 636 -60.93 26.18 1.12
C GLY A 636 -59.57 26.54 0.51
N ILE A 637 -59.01 25.63 -0.31
CA ILE A 637 -58.18 26.03 -1.47
C ILE A 637 -58.68 25.29 -2.72
N ARG A 638 -59.35 26.03 -3.61
CA ARG A 638 -59.66 25.62 -4.99
C ARG A 638 -58.35 25.56 -5.78
N ILE A 639 -58.03 24.41 -6.33
CA ILE A 639 -56.99 24.24 -7.37
C ILE A 639 -57.69 24.33 -8.72
N SER A 640 -57.41 25.38 -9.50
CA SER A 640 -57.70 25.41 -10.94
C SER A 640 -56.40 25.15 -11.69
N SER A 641 -56.29 23.95 -12.27
CA SER A 641 -55.39 23.68 -13.38
C SER A 641 -55.96 24.34 -14.63
N ASP A 642 -55.18 25.15 -15.35
CA ASP A 642 -55.08 25.03 -16.80
C ASP A 642 -54.05 26.00 -17.41
N ARG A 643 -53.38 25.47 -18.44
CA ARG A 643 -52.60 26.10 -19.53
C ARG A 643 -51.14 26.48 -19.29
N GLU A 644 -50.28 25.54 -19.67
CA GLU A 644 -49.19 25.85 -20.61
C GLU A 644 -49.77 26.18 -22.00
N SER A 645 -49.47 27.37 -22.53
CA SER A 645 -49.25 27.56 -23.97
C SER A 645 -48.63 28.93 -24.24
N GLU A 646 -47.46 28.88 -24.88
CA GLU A 646 -46.95 29.82 -25.89
C GLU A 646 -46.14 31.07 -25.48
N PHE A 647 -45.00 31.10 -26.19
CA PHE A 647 -43.96 32.10 -26.37
C PHE A 647 -44.48 33.47 -26.89
N ASP A 648 -43.61 34.47 -26.70
CA ASP A 648 -43.51 35.74 -27.42
C ASP A 648 -44.56 36.84 -27.18
N GLN A 649 -44.19 37.90 -26.43
CA GLN A 649 -43.97 39.24 -27.01
C GLN A 649 -43.55 40.31 -25.99
N ARG A 650 -42.46 41.01 -26.37
CA ARG A 650 -42.06 42.41 -26.15
C ARG A 650 -42.96 43.36 -25.35
N ASN A 651 -42.26 44.14 -24.49
CA ASN A 651 -42.35 45.59 -24.25
C ASN A 651 -43.73 46.27 -24.15
N ASN A 652 -44.01 46.89 -23.01
CA ASN A 652 -44.00 48.37 -22.86
C ASN A 652 -44.49 48.85 -21.48
N GLY A 653 -43.86 49.93 -21.01
CA GLY A 653 -44.47 51.00 -20.20
C GLY A 653 -44.49 50.78 -18.68
N THR A 654 -43.58 51.37 -17.91
CA THR A 654 -43.60 52.74 -17.34
C THR A 654 -44.56 52.96 -16.16
N ASP A 655 -43.94 53.46 -15.09
CA ASP A 655 -44.44 54.44 -14.11
C ASP A 655 -45.01 53.97 -12.76
N ASN A 656 -44.13 54.14 -11.76
CA ASN A 656 -44.23 55.11 -10.65
C ASN A 656 -44.94 54.79 -9.31
N ILE A 657 -44.10 54.85 -8.27
CA ILE A 657 -44.17 55.71 -7.05
C ILE A 657 -45.24 55.42 -5.97
N GLY A 658 -44.74 55.32 -4.72
CA GLY A 658 -45.43 55.81 -3.50
C GLY A 658 -45.58 54.75 -2.40
N TYR A 659 -44.65 54.64 -1.45
CA TYR A 659 -44.63 55.27 -0.11
C TYR A 659 -45.63 54.72 0.93
N ASP A 660 -45.02 54.22 2.00
CA ASP A 660 -45.35 54.40 3.43
C ASP A 660 -46.14 53.35 4.25
N ASN A 661 -45.41 52.84 5.26
CA ASN A 661 -45.73 52.67 6.67
C ASN A 661 -46.90 51.78 7.12
N SER A 662 -46.57 50.75 7.93
CA SER A 662 -46.75 50.86 9.39
C SER A 662 -46.25 49.61 10.11
N ASP A 663 -45.42 49.86 11.12
CA ASP A 663 -45.04 48.96 12.20
C ASP A 663 -46.26 48.27 12.85
N LYS A 664 -46.12 46.96 13.11
CA LYS A 664 -46.70 46.34 14.30
C LYS A 664 -45.70 45.37 14.90
N GLN A 665 -45.05 45.88 15.93
CA GLN A 665 -44.38 45.12 16.95
C GLN A 665 -45.43 44.48 17.85
N ASP A 666 -45.47 43.15 17.90
CA ASP A 666 -46.00 42.42 19.05
C ASP A 666 -44.93 41.45 19.53
N ASN A 667 -44.33 41.82 20.66
CA ASN A 667 -43.51 40.98 21.50
C ASN A 667 -44.41 39.87 22.06
N ASN A 668 -44.19 38.63 21.64
CA ASN A 668 -44.53 37.47 22.45
C ASN A 668 -43.25 36.72 22.76
N VAL A 669 -42.97 36.65 24.05
CA VAL A 669 -41.88 35.93 24.73
C VAL A 669 -41.54 34.64 23.99
N GLU A 670 -40.44 34.68 23.22
CA GLU A 670 -39.83 33.50 22.63
C GLU A 670 -39.42 32.56 23.76
N ALA A 671 -40.11 31.43 23.84
CA ALA A 671 -39.76 30.34 24.73
C ALA A 671 -38.38 29.81 24.34
N LEU A 672 -37.34 30.32 25.02
CA LEU A 672 -35.91 29.96 24.92
C LEU A 672 -35.63 28.44 25.00
N PHE A 673 -36.62 27.64 25.40
CA PHE A 673 -36.55 26.18 25.52
C PHE A 673 -37.16 25.41 24.33
N SER A 674 -37.85 26.08 23.41
CA SER A 674 -38.46 25.42 22.22
C SER A 674 -37.45 25.22 21.09
N GLU A 675 -36.56 26.19 20.87
CA GLU A 675 -35.62 26.16 19.75
C GLU A 675 -34.57 25.04 19.90
N VAL A 676 -34.08 24.81 21.13
CA VAL A 676 -33.17 23.69 21.45
C VAL A 676 -33.86 22.33 21.30
N ASN A 677 -35.16 22.23 21.60
CA ASN A 677 -35.91 20.98 21.43
C ASN A 677 -36.20 20.66 19.96
N SER A 678 -36.37 21.68 19.10
CA SER A 678 -36.59 21.51 17.65
C SER A 678 -35.34 21.01 16.90
N ILE A 679 -34.15 21.23 17.45
CA ILE A 679 -32.88 20.70 16.93
C ILE A 679 -32.79 19.17 17.11
N TYR A 680 -33.53 18.61 18.09
CA TYR A 680 -33.44 17.20 18.50
C TYR A 680 -34.72 16.38 18.31
N THR A 681 -35.80 16.96 17.77
CA THR A 681 -36.91 16.14 17.29
C THR A 681 -36.48 15.42 16.02
N TYR A 682 -36.24 14.11 16.13
CA TYR A 682 -36.58 13.21 15.04
C TYR A 682 -38.04 13.49 14.70
N GLN A 683 -38.27 14.23 13.63
CA GLN A 683 -39.40 13.89 12.78
C GLN A 683 -39.06 12.46 12.34
N GLU A 684 -39.77 11.48 12.91
CA GLU A 684 -39.84 10.17 12.27
C GLU A 684 -40.11 10.46 10.78
N ALA A 685 -39.45 9.72 9.89
CA ALA A 685 -39.93 9.68 8.52
C ALA A 685 -41.40 9.29 8.68
N ASP A 686 -42.31 10.26 8.48
CA ASP A 686 -43.68 9.93 8.16
C ASP A 686 -43.52 8.88 7.08
N GLU A 687 -43.98 7.67 7.37
CA GLU A 687 -44.33 6.76 6.32
C GLU A 687 -45.09 7.63 5.33
N ASP A 688 -44.58 7.74 4.09
CA ASP A 688 -45.32 8.32 3.00
C ASP A 688 -46.62 7.51 2.91
N VAL A 689 -47.63 7.89 3.69
CA VAL A 689 -49.03 7.66 3.40
C VAL A 689 -49.35 8.70 2.32
N GLU A 690 -48.67 8.56 1.18
CA GLU A 690 -49.20 9.01 -0.10
C GLU A 690 -50.35 8.05 -0.41
N LEU A 691 -51.46 8.26 0.30
CA LEU A 691 -52.74 7.70 -0.05
C LEU A 691 -53.12 8.35 -1.39
N PHE A 692 -52.89 7.61 -2.47
CA PHE A 692 -53.28 7.89 -3.85
C PHE A 692 -52.59 9.09 -4.55
N VAL A 693 -51.27 9.00 -4.79
CA VAL A 693 -50.68 9.67 -5.97
C VAL A 693 -49.78 8.69 -6.74
N ASN A 694 -49.91 8.72 -8.08
CA ASN A 694 -49.39 7.73 -9.02
C ASN A 694 -47.83 7.63 -9.00
N PRO A 695 -47.22 6.42 -8.90
CA PRO A 695 -45.78 6.26 -8.70
C PRO A 695 -44.92 6.40 -9.98
N ILE A 696 -45.49 6.82 -11.12
CA ILE A 696 -44.82 6.72 -12.42
C ILE A 696 -43.94 7.96 -12.75
N VAL A 697 -44.05 9.07 -12.01
CA VAL A 697 -43.38 10.34 -12.38
C VAL A 697 -42.14 10.70 -11.54
N GLN A 698 -41.88 10.07 -10.37
CA GLN A 698 -40.79 10.52 -9.48
C GLN A 698 -39.43 9.78 -9.61
N SER A 699 -39.34 8.67 -10.35
CA SER A 699 -38.08 7.89 -10.38
C SER A 699 -36.95 8.52 -11.21
N ASP A 700 -37.26 9.33 -12.23
CA ASP A 700 -36.25 9.92 -13.13
C ASP A 700 -35.67 11.24 -12.58
N GLY A 701 -36.22 11.74 -11.46
CA GLY A 701 -35.85 13.01 -10.82
C GLY A 701 -34.99 12.89 -9.55
N LYS A 702 -34.99 11.75 -8.85
CA LYS A 702 -34.27 11.60 -7.55
C LYS A 702 -32.75 11.81 -7.65
N TRP A 703 -32.11 11.22 -8.65
CA TRP A 703 -30.67 11.41 -8.88
C TRP A 703 -30.35 12.83 -9.36
N LYS A 704 -31.22 13.45 -10.17
CA LYS A 704 -31.08 14.85 -10.59
C LYS A 704 -31.19 15.79 -9.37
N GLN A 705 -32.11 15.53 -8.45
CA GLN A 705 -32.25 16.27 -7.18
C GLN A 705 -31.03 16.08 -6.25
N GLU A 706 -30.47 14.87 -6.13
CA GLU A 706 -29.24 14.64 -5.35
C GLU A 706 -28.03 15.41 -5.94
N PHE A 707 -27.90 15.50 -7.27
CA PHE A 707 -26.83 16.28 -7.91
C PHE A 707 -27.06 17.80 -7.90
N HIS A 708 -28.29 18.29 -7.75
CA HIS A 708 -28.57 19.72 -7.60
C HIS A 708 -27.88 20.32 -6.36
N VAL A 709 -27.64 19.51 -5.33
CA VAL A 709 -26.90 19.87 -4.10
C VAL A 709 -25.45 20.29 -4.43
N ALA A 710 -24.80 19.66 -5.41
CA ALA A 710 -23.42 19.97 -5.80
C ALA A 710 -23.27 21.33 -6.50
N ARG A 711 -24.37 22.00 -6.84
CA ARG A 711 -24.37 23.34 -7.41
C ARG A 711 -24.14 24.44 -6.36
N TYR A 712 -24.33 24.14 -5.08
CA TYR A 712 -24.16 25.10 -3.98
C TYR A 712 -22.70 25.21 -3.55
N PHE A 713 -22.17 26.44 -3.54
CA PHE A 713 -20.81 26.72 -3.04
C PHE A 713 -20.60 26.24 -1.59
N LYS A 714 -21.60 26.39 -0.72
CA LYS A 714 -21.55 25.96 0.68
C LYS A 714 -21.22 24.47 0.83
N PHE A 715 -21.73 23.62 -0.08
CA PHE A 715 -21.49 22.18 -0.06
C PHE A 715 -20.01 21.83 -0.29
N TRP A 716 -19.36 22.48 -1.27
CA TRP A 716 -17.95 22.26 -1.56
C TRP A 716 -17.04 22.72 -0.42
N VAL A 717 -17.38 23.81 0.26
CA VAL A 717 -16.61 24.26 1.42
C VAL A 717 -16.71 23.26 2.57
N VAL A 718 -17.92 22.77 2.86
CA VAL A 718 -18.14 21.72 3.87
C VAL A 718 -17.32 20.47 3.52
N MET A 719 -17.32 20.05 2.25
CA MET A 719 -16.53 18.92 1.74
C MET A 719 -15.02 19.11 1.97
N VAL A 720 -14.47 20.29 1.66
CA VAL A 720 -13.05 20.59 1.89
C VAL A 720 -12.70 20.51 3.38
N THR A 721 -13.54 21.08 4.26
CA THR A 721 -13.33 20.98 5.71
C THR A 721 -13.38 19.54 6.22
N TRP A 722 -14.34 18.73 5.78
CA TRP A 722 -14.47 17.34 6.25
C TRP A 722 -13.31 16.47 5.76
N THR A 723 -12.89 16.65 4.52
CA THR A 723 -11.70 15.99 3.98
C THR A 723 -10.47 16.36 4.79
N GLY A 724 -10.25 17.65 5.09
CA GLY A 724 -9.14 18.12 5.93
C GLY A 724 -9.22 17.62 7.38
N MET A 725 -10.41 17.54 7.96
CA MET A 725 -10.61 17.01 9.32
C MET A 725 -10.28 15.52 9.41
N LYS A 726 -10.85 14.68 8.53
CA LYS A 726 -10.64 13.23 8.55
C LYS A 726 -9.19 12.86 8.21
N SER A 727 -8.60 13.48 7.19
CA SER A 727 -7.19 13.28 6.84
C SER A 727 -6.25 13.83 7.92
N GLY A 728 -6.55 14.96 8.54
CA GLY A 728 -5.75 15.51 9.63
C GLY A 728 -5.73 14.65 10.87
N SER A 729 -6.89 14.06 11.24
CA SER A 729 -6.97 13.08 12.32
C SER A 729 -6.11 11.84 12.02
N LEU A 730 -6.23 11.28 10.80
CA LEU A 730 -5.44 10.15 10.33
C LEU A 730 -3.92 10.42 10.47
N PHE A 731 -3.42 11.48 9.81
CA PHE A 731 -1.99 11.73 9.74
C PHE A 731 -1.40 12.16 11.08
N PHE A 732 -2.13 12.90 11.92
CA PHE A 732 -1.65 13.26 13.24
C PHE A 732 -1.40 12.02 14.12
N TRP A 733 -2.39 11.13 14.24
CA TRP A 733 -2.27 9.97 15.13
C TRP A 733 -1.22 8.96 14.64
N ILE A 734 -0.97 8.88 13.33
CA ILE A 734 -0.02 7.93 12.76
C ILE A 734 1.41 8.49 12.69
N LEU A 735 1.57 9.76 12.30
CA LEU A 735 2.88 10.30 11.96
C LEU A 735 3.64 10.89 13.16
N VAL A 736 2.98 11.27 14.25
CA VAL A 736 3.64 11.90 15.40
C VAL A 736 4.82 11.06 15.96
N PRO A 737 4.66 9.75 16.26
CA PRO A 737 5.78 8.93 16.74
C PRO A 737 6.92 8.78 15.72
N SER A 738 6.56 8.56 14.45
CA SER A 738 7.54 8.32 13.39
C SER A 738 8.36 9.57 13.06
N LEU A 739 7.73 10.74 13.02
CA LEU A 739 8.44 12.00 12.76
C LEU A 739 9.40 12.34 13.89
N PHE A 740 9.03 12.01 15.14
CA PHE A 740 9.92 12.18 16.28
C PHE A 740 11.13 11.24 16.18
N LEU A 741 10.92 9.95 15.90
CA LEU A 741 12.02 8.98 15.75
C LEU A 741 12.94 9.30 14.57
N GLN A 742 12.43 9.94 13.51
CA GLN A 742 13.22 10.34 12.34
C GLN A 742 14.10 11.56 12.59
N ARG A 743 13.66 12.51 13.42
CA ARG A 743 14.26 13.86 13.50
C ARG A 743 14.97 14.16 14.80
N THR A 744 14.77 13.33 15.81
CA THR A 744 15.31 13.52 17.15
C THR A 744 15.86 12.19 17.64
N GLU A 745 17.07 12.22 18.20
CA GLU A 745 17.56 11.06 18.94
C GLU A 745 16.80 10.96 20.27
N PRO A 746 16.14 9.83 20.55
CA PRO A 746 15.36 9.66 21.77
C PRO A 746 16.30 9.60 22.99
N PHE A 747 16.02 10.39 24.02
CA PHE A 747 16.76 10.32 25.30
C PHE A 747 16.40 9.05 26.07
N TYR A 748 15.14 8.62 26.00
CA TYR A 748 14.65 7.35 26.54
C TYR A 748 13.86 6.55 25.51
N CYS A 749 13.91 5.22 25.63
CA CYS A 749 13.28 4.25 24.72
C CYS A 749 11.73 4.41 24.61
N THR A 750 11.11 5.17 25.51
CA THR A 750 9.64 5.39 25.57
C THR A 750 9.17 6.79 25.19
N ASP A 751 10.07 7.71 24.85
CA ASP A 751 9.73 9.14 24.64
C ASP A 751 8.73 9.39 23.49
N TRP A 752 8.69 8.52 22.50
CA TRP A 752 7.75 8.64 21.37
C TRP A 752 6.32 8.19 21.75
N VAL A 753 6.17 7.34 22.77
CA VAL A 753 4.88 6.88 23.29
C VAL A 753 4.24 7.95 24.18
N THR A 754 5.06 8.64 24.96
CA THR A 754 4.61 9.73 25.84
C THR A 754 3.99 10.87 25.02
N LEU A 755 4.46 11.12 23.79
CA LEU A 755 3.86 12.08 22.88
C LEU A 755 2.39 11.74 22.56
N LEU A 756 2.07 10.50 22.21
CA LEU A 756 0.69 10.08 21.90
C LEU A 756 -0.20 10.10 23.14
N VAL A 757 0.32 9.70 24.31
CA VAL A 757 -0.39 9.80 25.58
C VAL A 757 -0.68 11.28 25.91
N ALA A 758 0.27 12.18 25.67
CA ALA A 758 0.08 13.61 25.85
C ALA A 758 -1.00 14.18 24.90
N ALA A 759 -1.04 13.74 23.64
CA ALA A 759 -2.16 14.08 22.74
C ALA A 759 -3.51 13.59 23.28
N GLY A 760 -3.56 12.37 23.83
CA GLY A 760 -4.74 11.85 24.50
C GLY A 760 -5.15 12.70 25.71
N ILE A 761 -4.22 13.17 26.52
CA ILE A 761 -4.50 14.08 27.66
C ILE A 761 -5.09 15.41 27.15
N GLY A 762 -4.53 15.97 26.07
CA GLY A 762 -5.05 17.17 25.44
C GLY A 762 -6.51 17.02 24.96
N SER A 763 -6.90 15.82 24.52
CA SER A 763 -8.28 15.55 24.05
C SER A 763 -9.37 15.68 25.13
N PHE A 764 -9.02 15.64 26.42
CA PHE A 764 -10.02 15.79 27.49
C PHE A 764 -10.63 17.20 27.55
N ILE A 765 -9.85 18.23 27.19
CA ILE A 765 -10.31 19.63 27.26
C ILE A 765 -11.53 19.85 26.35
N PRO A 766 -11.49 19.50 25.04
CA PRO A 766 -12.66 19.60 24.18
C PRO A 766 -13.80 18.66 24.58
N SER A 767 -13.50 17.46 25.06
CA SER A 767 -14.52 16.48 25.45
C SER A 767 -15.36 16.96 26.63
N ILE A 768 -14.74 17.60 27.63
CA ILE A 768 -15.46 18.22 28.76
C ILE A 768 -16.19 19.50 28.29
N ALA A 769 -15.53 20.31 27.45
CA ALA A 769 -16.13 21.52 26.88
C ALA A 769 -17.33 21.24 25.95
N SER A 770 -17.49 20.00 25.47
CA SER A 770 -18.57 19.59 24.58
C SER A 770 -19.98 19.85 25.11
N TYR A 771 -20.15 19.87 26.44
CA TYR A 771 -21.43 20.20 27.07
C TYR A 771 -21.84 21.64 26.75
N TRP A 772 -20.89 22.56 26.85
CA TRP A 772 -21.09 23.97 26.57
C TRP A 772 -21.34 24.21 25.08
N PHE A 773 -20.64 23.49 24.19
CA PHE A 773 -20.84 23.61 22.74
C PHE A 773 -22.25 23.25 22.26
N ILE A 774 -22.92 22.35 22.97
CA ILE A 774 -24.32 21.98 22.67
C ILE A 774 -25.28 23.11 23.06
N VAL A 775 -24.96 23.86 24.11
CA VAL A 775 -25.83 24.90 24.69
C VAL A 775 -25.57 26.30 24.09
N THR A 776 -24.43 26.53 23.45
CA THR A 776 -24.07 27.82 22.87
C THR A 776 -24.80 28.13 21.57
N THR A 777 -24.93 29.43 21.25
CA THR A 777 -25.56 29.93 20.02
C THR A 777 -24.79 29.49 18.76
N THR A 778 -25.48 29.36 17.64
CA THR A 778 -24.95 28.95 16.33
C THR A 778 -23.73 29.77 15.86
N GLN A 779 -23.72 31.09 16.09
CA GLN A 779 -22.62 31.97 15.68
C GLN A 779 -21.30 31.63 16.39
N TYR A 780 -21.33 31.50 17.72
CA TYR A 780 -20.14 31.13 18.49
C TYR A 780 -19.67 29.70 18.16
N ARG A 781 -20.57 28.75 17.96
CA ARG A 781 -20.21 27.36 17.61
C ARG A 781 -19.42 27.28 16.30
N ARG A 782 -19.79 28.06 15.28
CA ARG A 782 -19.05 28.16 14.01
C ARG A 782 -17.65 28.76 14.20
N ILE A 783 -17.53 29.80 15.03
CA ILE A 783 -16.23 30.42 15.35
C ILE A 783 -15.31 29.42 16.06
N TYR A 784 -15.83 28.68 17.04
CA TYR A 784 -15.07 27.64 17.74
C TYR A 784 -14.60 26.52 16.80
N PHE A 785 -15.49 26.04 15.92
CA PHE A 785 -15.13 25.01 14.94
C PHE A 785 -14.05 25.47 13.96
N GLY A 786 -14.19 26.68 13.41
CA GLY A 786 -13.17 27.24 12.53
C GLY A 786 -11.86 27.56 13.24
N GLY A 787 -11.91 27.99 14.51
CA GLY A 787 -10.74 28.18 15.35
C GLY A 787 -9.97 26.88 15.60
N ALA A 788 -10.69 25.77 15.81
CA ALA A 788 -10.09 24.44 15.90
C ALA A 788 -9.42 24.01 14.59
N CYS A 789 -10.03 24.29 13.43
CA CYS A 789 -9.41 24.04 12.12
C CYS A 789 -8.07 24.79 11.95
N TRP A 790 -8.02 26.06 12.36
CA TRP A 790 -6.79 26.85 12.32
C TRP A 790 -5.74 26.31 13.29
N LEU A 791 -6.12 25.97 14.52
CA LEU A 791 -5.22 25.37 15.50
C LEU A 791 -4.61 24.06 14.97
N SER A 792 -5.45 23.15 14.45
CA SER A 792 -4.99 21.89 13.86
C SER A 792 -4.09 22.11 12.64
N SER A 793 -4.40 23.07 11.78
CA SER A 793 -3.55 23.42 10.63
C SER A 793 -2.16 23.90 11.06
N ILE A 794 -2.09 24.80 12.04
CA ILE A 794 -0.82 25.33 12.54
C ILE A 794 0.02 24.19 13.11
N ILE A 795 -0.59 23.28 13.86
CA ILE A 795 0.11 22.17 14.50
C ILE A 795 0.63 21.15 13.49
N LEU A 796 -0.18 20.77 12.49
CA LEU A 796 0.27 19.88 11.42
C LEU A 796 1.44 20.49 10.64
N LEU A 797 1.43 21.81 10.42
CA LEU A 797 2.53 22.51 9.78
C LEU A 797 3.75 22.61 10.71
N SER A 798 3.57 22.88 12.01
CA SER A 798 4.65 22.88 13.01
C SER A 798 5.32 21.51 13.11
N LEU A 799 4.55 20.41 13.12
CA LEU A 799 5.08 19.04 13.08
C LEU A 799 5.95 18.77 11.84
N SER A 800 5.83 19.55 10.75
CA SER A 800 6.71 19.45 9.59
C SER A 800 8.10 20.09 9.80
N TYR A 801 8.28 20.94 10.82
CA TYR A 801 9.50 21.75 11.02
C TYR A 801 10.16 21.58 12.39
N THR A 802 9.57 20.80 13.30
CA THR A 802 10.11 20.60 14.65
C THR A 802 11.26 19.59 14.69
N PHE A 803 12.28 19.91 15.49
CA PHE A 803 13.49 19.09 15.75
C PHE A 803 13.79 18.92 17.25
N ASN A 804 12.90 19.38 18.14
CA ASN A 804 13.15 19.42 19.58
C ASN A 804 12.04 18.66 20.33
N TYR A 805 12.40 17.86 21.33
CA TYR A 805 11.43 17.07 22.10
C TYR A 805 10.32 17.91 22.74
N TYR A 806 10.66 19.02 23.40
CA TYR A 806 9.66 19.90 24.03
C TYR A 806 8.69 20.49 23.01
N TRP A 807 9.16 20.80 21.81
CA TRP A 807 8.31 21.29 20.73
C TRP A 807 7.40 20.20 20.16
N PHE A 808 7.88 18.95 20.07
CA PHE A 808 7.03 17.80 19.73
C PHE A 808 5.96 17.56 20.80
N LEU A 809 6.32 17.67 22.09
CA LEU A 809 5.40 17.48 23.21
C LEU A 809 4.29 18.55 23.22
N THR A 810 4.65 19.82 23.02
CA THR A 810 3.65 20.91 22.94
C THR A 810 2.76 20.75 21.70
N CYS A 811 3.33 20.42 20.54
CA CYS A 811 2.54 20.14 19.33
C CYS A 811 1.59 18.95 19.54
N SER A 812 2.01 17.92 20.27
CA SER A 812 1.17 16.76 20.56
C SER A 812 -0.01 17.12 21.48
N LEU A 813 0.23 17.85 22.57
CA LEU A 813 -0.81 18.32 23.50
C LEU A 813 -1.86 19.19 22.80
N PHE A 814 -1.41 20.25 22.13
CA PHE A 814 -2.33 21.14 21.41
C PHE A 814 -2.96 20.44 20.20
N GLY A 815 -2.28 19.47 19.59
CA GLY A 815 -2.80 18.71 18.46
C GLY A 815 -3.98 17.85 18.87
N GLY A 816 -3.87 17.22 20.04
CA GLY A 816 -4.96 16.52 20.70
C GLY A 816 -6.17 17.44 20.96
N VAL A 817 -5.94 18.67 21.43
CA VAL A 817 -7.00 19.67 21.64
C VAL A 817 -7.68 20.04 20.31
N GLY A 818 -6.92 20.38 19.28
CA GLY A 818 -7.47 20.80 17.99
C GLY A 818 -8.30 19.70 17.33
N ILE A 819 -7.72 18.51 17.14
CA ILE A 819 -8.37 17.40 16.43
C ILE A 819 -9.59 16.88 17.18
N SER A 820 -9.53 16.83 18.52
CA SER A 820 -10.67 16.36 19.31
C SER A 820 -11.81 17.37 19.29
N THR A 821 -11.52 18.68 19.24
CA THR A 821 -12.56 19.71 19.05
C THR A 821 -13.28 19.53 17.72
N LEU A 822 -12.55 19.22 16.65
CA LEU A 822 -13.15 18.95 15.34
C LEU A 822 -14.05 17.70 15.36
N LEU A 823 -13.60 16.61 15.98
CA LEU A 823 -14.36 15.35 16.11
C LEU A 823 -15.64 15.52 16.94
N VAL A 824 -15.58 16.28 18.03
CA VAL A 824 -16.73 16.53 18.92
C VAL A 824 -17.80 17.37 18.22
N CYS A 825 -17.40 18.38 17.46
CA CYS A 825 -18.31 19.37 16.88
C CYS A 825 -18.84 19.02 15.49
N GLN A 826 -18.36 17.93 14.85
CA GLN A 826 -18.65 17.62 13.45
C GLN A 826 -20.16 17.63 13.11
N ASP A 827 -21.01 16.94 13.88
CA ASP A 827 -22.43 16.79 13.54
C ASP A 827 -23.20 18.13 13.67
N LEU A 828 -22.89 18.90 14.72
CA LEU A 828 -23.55 20.18 14.98
C LEU A 828 -23.13 21.23 13.96
N ALA A 829 -21.83 21.29 13.64
CA ALA A 829 -21.30 22.22 12.64
C ALA A 829 -21.93 21.95 11.26
N LEU A 830 -22.07 20.67 10.88
CA LEU A 830 -22.69 20.29 9.61
C LEU A 830 -24.14 20.80 9.49
N CYS A 831 -24.94 20.56 10.52
CA CYS A 831 -26.33 21.02 10.57
C CYS A 831 -26.43 22.55 10.56
N ASP A 832 -25.50 23.26 11.19
CA ASP A 832 -25.54 24.73 11.23
C ASP A 832 -25.40 25.37 9.86
N VAL A 833 -24.51 24.87 9.00
CA VAL A 833 -24.20 25.52 7.71
C VAL A 833 -25.17 25.11 6.60
N LEU A 834 -25.57 23.83 6.61
CA LEU A 834 -26.43 23.26 5.58
C LEU A 834 -27.91 23.37 5.92
N GLY A 835 -28.27 23.41 7.22
CA GLY A 835 -29.64 23.24 7.69
C GLY A 835 -30.01 21.75 7.82
N ASN A 836 -30.88 21.39 8.77
CA ASN A 836 -31.16 20.00 9.13
C ASN A 836 -31.64 19.12 7.95
N GLN A 837 -32.61 19.60 7.17
CA GLN A 837 -33.16 18.84 6.04
C GLN A 837 -32.14 18.65 4.91
N PHE A 838 -31.42 19.72 4.55
CA PHE A 838 -30.42 19.67 3.49
C PHE A 838 -29.18 18.86 3.91
N ALA A 839 -28.76 18.95 5.18
CA ALA A 839 -27.69 18.12 5.73
C ALA A 839 -28.04 16.63 5.62
N HIS A 840 -29.27 16.23 5.94
CA HIS A 840 -29.69 14.82 5.84
C HIS A 840 -29.65 14.30 4.40
N HIS A 841 -30.16 15.08 3.43
CA HIS A 841 -30.20 14.68 2.02
C HIS A 841 -28.79 14.65 1.39
N SER A 842 -27.93 15.61 1.76
CA SER A 842 -26.57 15.74 1.20
C SER A 842 -25.52 14.87 1.88
N TYR A 843 -25.78 14.35 3.09
CA TYR A 843 -24.82 13.58 3.89
C TYR A 843 -24.29 12.34 3.15
N ARG A 844 -25.14 11.64 2.39
CA ARG A 844 -24.73 10.45 1.61
C ARG A 844 -23.67 10.80 0.56
N LEU A 845 -23.90 11.88 -0.19
CA LEU A 845 -22.96 12.36 -1.21
C LEU A 845 -21.70 12.94 -0.57
N LEU A 846 -21.84 13.68 0.54
CA LEU A 846 -20.72 14.24 1.29
C LEU A 846 -19.77 13.14 1.81
N SER A 847 -20.30 12.14 2.49
CA SER A 847 -19.49 11.07 3.11
C SER A 847 -18.74 10.23 2.08
N THR A 848 -19.39 9.95 0.94
CA THR A 848 -18.77 9.19 -0.16
C THR A 848 -17.62 9.95 -0.81
N ILE A 849 -17.83 11.24 -1.10
CA ILE A 849 -16.78 12.12 -1.66
C ILE A 849 -15.60 12.27 -0.70
N VAL A 850 -15.86 12.44 0.60
CA VAL A 850 -14.82 12.56 1.64
C VAL A 850 -14.00 11.26 1.71
N GLY A 851 -14.65 10.09 1.68
CA GLY A 851 -13.96 8.80 1.65
C GLY A 851 -13.06 8.61 0.43
N LEU A 852 -13.54 8.97 -0.77
CA LEU A 852 -12.73 8.94 -1.99
C LEU A 852 -11.55 9.94 -1.95
N SER A 853 -11.77 11.11 -1.35
CA SER A 853 -10.72 12.13 -1.20
C SER A 853 -9.62 11.67 -0.24
N VAL A 854 -9.95 10.92 0.82
CA VAL A 854 -8.95 10.31 1.71
C VAL A 854 -8.15 9.23 0.96
N LEU A 855 -8.77 8.43 0.08
CA LEU A 855 -8.05 7.46 -0.76
C LEU A 855 -7.08 8.11 -1.74
N ALA A 856 -7.33 9.34 -2.20
CA ALA A 856 -6.42 10.04 -3.11
C ALA A 856 -5.03 10.26 -2.48
N PHE A 857 -4.93 10.29 -1.15
CA PHE A 857 -3.63 10.36 -0.47
C PHE A 857 -2.77 9.11 -0.69
N CYS A 858 -3.32 7.97 -1.17
CA CYS A 858 -2.58 6.78 -1.63
C CYS A 858 -1.48 7.09 -2.65
N PHE A 859 -1.66 8.15 -3.44
CA PHE A 859 -0.72 8.49 -4.51
C PHE A 859 0.41 9.43 -4.05
N VAL A 860 0.34 9.99 -2.84
CA VAL A 860 1.30 10.97 -2.33
C VAL A 860 2.39 10.27 -1.52
N HIS A 861 3.58 10.12 -2.10
CA HIS A 861 4.66 9.31 -1.51
C HIS A 861 5.43 10.00 -0.38
N ASN A 862 5.27 11.30 -0.18
CA ASN A 862 6.07 12.08 0.77
C ASN A 862 5.24 12.54 2.00
N GLU A 863 5.65 12.11 3.19
CA GLU A 863 4.99 12.41 4.48
C GLU A 863 4.83 13.92 4.74
N ASN A 864 5.86 14.70 4.44
CA ASN A 864 5.83 16.14 4.66
C ASN A 864 4.88 16.84 3.69
N ILE A 865 4.75 16.31 2.46
CA ILE A 865 3.80 16.82 1.47
C ILE A 865 2.37 16.53 1.92
N CYS A 866 2.09 15.32 2.43
CA CYS A 866 0.78 14.97 3.00
C CYS A 866 0.37 15.93 4.12
N LEU A 867 1.26 16.17 5.10
CA LEU A 867 0.98 17.09 6.20
C LEU A 867 0.70 18.52 5.74
N ARG A 868 1.46 19.02 4.76
CA ARG A 868 1.27 20.38 4.21
C ARG A 868 -0.03 20.52 3.43
N ILE A 869 -0.39 19.53 2.62
CA ILE A 869 -1.66 19.51 1.88
C ILE A 869 -2.83 19.52 2.86
N VAL A 870 -2.77 18.68 3.90
CA VAL A 870 -3.85 18.58 4.89
C VAL A 870 -3.95 19.83 5.75
N ALA A 871 -2.82 20.43 6.16
CA ALA A 871 -2.80 21.72 6.83
C ALA A 871 -3.48 22.80 5.96
N LEU A 872 -3.15 22.86 4.67
CA LEU A 872 -3.78 23.80 3.74
C LEU A 872 -5.31 23.60 3.65
N LEU A 873 -5.78 22.36 3.54
CA LEU A 873 -7.21 22.05 3.50
C LEU A 873 -7.92 22.51 4.79
N GLN A 874 -7.33 22.26 5.96
CA GLN A 874 -7.87 22.70 7.25
C GLN A 874 -7.87 24.22 7.39
N PHE A 875 -6.81 24.89 6.94
CA PHE A 875 -6.73 26.35 6.98
C PHE A 875 -7.81 27.02 6.12
N LEU A 876 -7.90 26.62 4.84
CA LEU A 876 -8.89 27.14 3.90
C LEU A 876 -10.31 26.86 4.37
N GLY A 877 -10.53 25.66 4.89
CA GLY A 877 -11.78 25.29 5.53
C GLY A 877 -12.12 26.22 6.69
N GLY A 878 -11.23 26.36 7.69
CA GLY A 878 -11.42 27.20 8.87
C GLY A 878 -11.74 28.66 8.56
N CYS A 879 -11.13 29.24 7.53
CA CYS A 879 -11.40 30.61 7.09
C CYS A 879 -12.89 30.85 6.80
N TYR A 880 -13.56 29.90 6.13
CA TYR A 880 -14.97 30.03 5.82
C TYR A 880 -15.88 29.92 7.05
N TRP A 881 -15.49 29.17 8.08
CA TRP A 881 -16.29 29.04 9.30
C TRP A 881 -16.16 30.26 10.22
N ILE A 882 -15.06 30.99 10.14
CA ILE A 882 -14.76 32.16 10.98
C ILE A 882 -15.27 33.47 10.34
N VAL A 883 -15.02 33.68 9.04
CA VAL A 883 -15.21 34.99 8.40
C VAL A 883 -16.67 35.47 8.39
N PRO A 884 -17.67 34.65 7.99
CA PRO A 884 -19.08 35.07 7.97
C PRO A 884 -19.64 35.48 9.35
N PRO A 885 -19.51 34.69 10.44
CA PRO A 885 -20.05 35.09 11.74
C PRO A 885 -19.32 36.31 12.32
N ILE A 886 -18.00 36.44 12.12
CA ILE A 886 -17.27 37.65 12.55
C ILE A 886 -17.77 38.88 11.78
N TRP A 887 -18.01 38.75 10.47
CA TRP A 887 -18.54 39.84 9.66
C TRP A 887 -19.94 40.28 10.13
N GLU A 888 -20.81 39.32 10.46
CA GLU A 888 -22.13 39.61 11.03
C GLU A 888 -22.03 40.34 12.38
N ILE A 889 -21.13 39.92 13.27
CA ILE A 889 -20.89 40.58 14.56
C ILE A 889 -20.41 42.02 14.36
N ILE A 890 -19.45 42.25 13.44
CA ILE A 890 -18.93 43.59 13.14
C ILE A 890 -20.03 44.47 12.53
N ARG A 891 -20.87 43.92 11.66
CA ARG A 891 -22.00 44.65 11.05
C ARG A 891 -23.05 45.01 12.09
N ALA A 892 -23.38 44.08 12.98
CA ALA A 892 -24.32 44.32 14.09
C ALA A 892 -23.77 45.36 15.09
N GLY A 893 -22.47 45.37 15.35
CA GLY A 893 -21.81 46.41 16.15
C GLY A 893 -21.90 47.79 15.49
N ARG A 894 -21.59 47.89 14.19
CA ARG A 894 -21.71 49.16 13.44
C ARG A 894 -23.13 49.72 13.36
N LEU A 895 -24.15 48.85 13.34
CA LEU A 895 -25.57 49.24 13.35
C LEU A 895 -26.08 49.63 14.76
N ARG A 896 -25.31 49.34 15.82
CA ARG A 896 -25.63 49.73 17.21
C ARG A 896 -24.99 51.05 17.63
N GLU A 897 -23.93 51.46 16.93
CA GLU A 897 -23.18 52.69 17.19
C GLU A 897 -23.59 53.87 16.29
N GLY A 898 -24.35 53.63 15.22
CA GLY A 898 -24.95 54.65 14.35
C GLY A 898 -26.45 54.67 14.53
#